data_AF-A0A2Z6QJT3-F1
#
_entry.id   AF-A0A2Z6QJT3-F1
#
_cell.length_a   1.000
_cell.length_b   1.000
_cell.length_c   1.000
_cell.angle_alpha   90.00
_cell.angle_beta   90.00
_cell.angle_gamma   90.00
#
_symmetry.space_group_name_H-M   'P 1'
#
loop_
_entity.id
_entity.type
_entity.pdbx_description
1 polymer ?
#
loop_
_entity_poly.entity_id
_entity_poly.type
_entity_poly.pdbx_seq_one_letter_code
_entity_poly.pdbx_strand_id
1 'polypeptide(L)'
;MEVKQEINIAKPLQTLSETQINFNFQHMQTTQPVTNSNKIDRHYTPQLKFTNFAAQPSIVTKYVTSKFLRHETSYFTRDEAKRDSAGKQKESEEEDVYEDEEEEETTSEEELESNVEGSKVLVIHPGSKYLRIGRASEAFPVVVPHLIARRMRNKRGYETQLYESKREIKVEQETEDIYSANNNEIKKENENEEIKETRLDEEDAKEAETCSNSAGSSIVTEEEDEDEEHFKQAIGEIKKELKERMKASKRRPVANAQSQVHSFNKSAHPETIADHNDPYRIDWTIADDDVEYYVGEKALRLPDSVDSFKLFYPIQHGEFNTRDYDSIKAIVGDLETIWTESIREKLGISRKNFRNYSVILVIPDVYNRLYVLEIITMLLRYMEFRRVFIAQESVCVSFGAGMSVACIVDIGAQTSTVTCVEDGMCIPDSRVCLHYGGDDITYFFIKLLRRSKFPYSEMDLNRVYDWLLAEEMKEKFCTLDEANLTIQLNEFYVRAPNKPTLKYQIKTYDDAIIAPMLLFYPHIINFNKKRTEFLQKFVSYTIDDITEGAITNNGVQPAFVMQKPKLSVATQAATQIRTSFPSPSPQPRDSPGSTTPLRIDNNTVPAPSPIPTSVLPTTQPASPSVSSNARIQNAPLVDSISTLPLDDAIIQSINTAATEERAKKFYSSILVVGGGGLIPGVNKMLEERLSSRQIQNADKLEVLTSSRDLDPRLLVWKGGSVMSKLEILNESWINSREWEELGVRCLREKAFFIW
;
A
#
# COMPACT_ATOMS: atom_id res chain seq x y z
N MET A 1 -50.46 -31.08 -47.56
CA MET A 1 -50.84 -29.95 -46.70
C MET A 1 -49.65 -28.97 -46.69
N GLU A 2 -49.29 -28.30 -47.80
CA GLU A 2 -50.04 -27.31 -48.62
C GLU A 2 -50.05 -25.90 -47.99
N VAL A 3 -49.78 -24.80 -48.71
CA VAL A 3 -49.34 -24.63 -50.11
C VAL A 3 -48.65 -23.27 -50.37
N LYS A 4 -47.77 -23.24 -51.40
CA LYS A 4 -47.02 -22.16 -52.12
C LYS A 4 -45.54 -21.96 -51.73
N GLN A 5 -44.53 -22.06 -52.60
CA GLN A 5 -44.29 -21.67 -54.03
C GLN A 5 -44.17 -20.15 -54.25
N GLU A 6 -43.26 -19.56 -55.04
CA GLU A 6 -42.09 -20.01 -55.84
C GLU A 6 -41.16 -18.76 -56.01
N ILE A 7 -39.82 -18.76 -56.14
CA ILE A 7 -38.80 -19.61 -56.80
C ILE A 7 -38.65 -19.36 -58.32
N ASN A 8 -37.62 -18.61 -58.75
CA ASN A 8 -37.17 -18.50 -60.15
C ASN A 8 -35.69 -18.05 -60.33
N ILE A 9 -35.14 -18.10 -61.56
CA ILE A 9 -33.72 -18.46 -61.80
C ILE A 9 -33.02 -17.75 -63.01
N ALA A 10 -31.69 -17.52 -62.86
CA ALA A 10 -30.63 -17.37 -63.90
C ALA A 10 -30.27 -16.03 -64.63
N LYS A 11 -28.96 -15.96 -64.94
CA LYS A 11 -28.12 -14.98 -65.68
C LYS A 11 -28.48 -14.81 -67.18
N PRO A 12 -27.91 -13.80 -67.91
CA PRO A 12 -26.68 -14.03 -68.71
C PRO A 12 -25.66 -12.83 -68.76
N LEU A 13 -24.93 -12.64 -69.89
CA LEU A 13 -23.55 -12.07 -70.00
C LEU A 13 -23.36 -10.82 -70.93
N GLN A 14 -22.13 -10.23 -70.88
CA GLN A 14 -21.44 -9.38 -71.90
C GLN A 14 -21.94 -7.92 -72.06
N THR A 15 -21.19 -6.92 -72.58
CA THR A 15 -20.03 -6.86 -73.53
C THR A 15 -19.02 -5.70 -73.28
N LEU A 16 -17.74 -5.87 -73.71
CA LEU A 16 -16.78 -4.84 -74.23
C LEU A 16 -16.26 -3.71 -73.29
N SER A 17 -15.08 -3.08 -73.48
CA SER A 17 -13.96 -3.26 -74.46
C SER A 17 -12.59 -2.84 -73.84
N GLU A 18 -11.48 -3.25 -74.46
CA GLU A 18 -10.09 -2.96 -74.06
C GLU A 18 -9.55 -1.60 -74.57
N THR A 19 -8.53 -1.05 -73.90
CA THR A 19 -7.53 -0.15 -74.52
C THR A 19 -6.15 -0.30 -73.85
N GLN A 20 -5.13 -0.73 -74.59
CA GLN A 20 -3.72 -0.69 -74.20
C GLN A 20 -3.03 0.53 -74.82
N ILE A 21 -2.15 1.25 -74.11
CA ILE A 21 -0.98 1.94 -74.71
C ILE A 21 0.25 1.87 -73.76
N ASN A 22 1.23 1.07 -74.18
CA ASN A 22 2.69 1.20 -74.06
C ASN A 22 3.36 2.05 -72.94
N PHE A 23 4.21 1.38 -72.16
CA PHE A 23 5.51 1.93 -71.75
C PHE A 23 6.44 2.11 -72.97
N ASN A 24 7.37 3.07 -72.93
CA ASN A 24 8.64 2.91 -73.65
C ASN A 24 9.79 3.69 -72.97
N PHE A 25 11.03 3.21 -73.19
CA PHE A 25 12.27 3.68 -72.55
C PHE A 25 13.13 4.49 -73.54
N GLN A 26 13.84 5.53 -73.06
CA GLN A 26 15.15 6.05 -73.52
C GLN A 26 15.45 7.40 -72.81
N HIS A 27 16.69 7.86 -72.62
CA HIS A 27 18.01 7.32 -72.99
C HIS A 27 19.05 7.61 -71.89
N MET A 28 20.11 6.81 -71.78
CA MET A 28 21.25 7.09 -70.87
C MET A 28 22.23 8.13 -71.43
N GLN A 29 22.90 8.85 -70.52
CA GLN A 29 24.34 9.13 -70.60
C GLN A 29 25.02 8.89 -69.24
N THR A 30 26.32 8.60 -69.26
CA THR A 30 27.11 8.05 -68.14
C THR A 30 28.29 8.94 -67.75
N THR A 31 28.54 9.06 -66.45
CA THR A 31 29.87 9.43 -65.89
C THR A 31 30.24 8.47 -64.76
N GLN A 32 31.54 8.38 -64.44
CA GLN A 32 32.13 7.30 -63.64
C GLN A 32 32.22 7.59 -62.13
N PRO A 33 32.41 6.55 -61.27
CA PRO A 33 32.24 6.67 -59.82
C PRO A 33 33.47 7.25 -59.10
N VAL A 34 33.22 7.93 -57.99
CA VAL A 34 34.23 8.26 -56.97
C VAL A 34 33.68 7.90 -55.60
N THR A 35 34.42 7.09 -54.85
CA THR A 35 34.11 6.76 -53.45
C THR A 35 34.43 7.94 -52.54
N ASN A 36 33.49 8.35 -51.68
CA ASN A 36 33.86 9.12 -50.49
C ASN A 36 32.86 8.96 -49.34
N SER A 37 33.35 9.06 -48.11
CA SER A 37 32.58 8.81 -46.89
C SER A 37 32.00 10.10 -46.30
N ASN A 38 30.67 10.20 -46.25
CA ASN A 38 30.02 11.27 -45.49
C ASN A 38 29.98 10.92 -44.01
N LYS A 39 30.78 11.65 -43.22
CA LYS A 39 30.72 11.63 -41.76
C LYS A 39 29.37 12.19 -41.29
N ILE A 40 28.76 11.54 -40.31
CA ILE A 40 27.68 12.16 -39.53
C ILE A 40 28.31 13.28 -38.69
N ASP A 41 27.81 14.50 -38.83
CA ASP A 41 28.25 15.63 -38.01
C ASP A 41 27.78 15.43 -36.56
N ARG A 42 28.73 15.49 -35.62
CA ARG A 42 28.51 15.29 -34.18
C ARG A 42 28.41 16.61 -33.40
N HIS A 43 28.26 17.76 -34.06
CA HIS A 43 28.25 19.07 -33.42
C HIS A 43 26.95 19.89 -33.61
N TYR A 44 25.85 19.25 -34.07
CA TYR A 44 24.52 19.86 -33.94
C TYR A 44 23.99 19.72 -32.50
N THR A 45 24.41 20.63 -31.62
CA THR A 45 23.81 20.80 -30.29
C THR A 45 22.62 21.77 -30.40
N PRO A 46 21.36 21.32 -30.26
CA PRO A 46 20.23 22.24 -30.24
C PRO A 46 20.31 23.14 -29.01
N GLN A 47 20.20 24.46 -29.18
CA GLN A 47 20.18 25.39 -28.04
C GLN A 47 18.85 25.27 -27.30
N LEU A 48 18.85 24.49 -26.22
CA LEU A 48 17.76 24.41 -25.26
C LEU A 48 17.53 25.79 -24.63
N LYS A 49 16.41 26.42 -24.97
CA LYS A 49 15.92 27.56 -24.20
C LYS A 49 15.44 27.03 -22.85
N PHE A 50 16.05 27.51 -21.77
CA PHE A 50 15.56 27.27 -20.41
C PHE A 50 14.11 27.77 -20.31
N THR A 51 13.19 26.82 -20.17
CA THR A 51 11.81 27.07 -19.79
C THR A 51 11.76 26.97 -18.27
N ASN A 52 11.69 28.10 -17.59
CA ASN A 52 11.40 28.12 -16.15
C ASN A 52 9.94 27.70 -15.97
N PHE A 53 9.72 26.40 -15.74
CA PHE A 53 8.42 25.90 -15.30
C PHE A 53 8.18 26.38 -13.86
N ALA A 54 7.03 26.99 -13.61
CA ALA A 54 6.57 27.23 -12.25
C ALA A 54 6.04 25.92 -11.67
N ALA A 55 6.44 25.58 -10.45
CA ALA A 55 5.74 24.55 -9.68
C ALA A 55 4.33 25.04 -9.36
N GLN A 56 3.34 24.14 -9.38
CA GLN A 56 1.98 24.48 -8.96
C GLN A 56 1.99 24.90 -7.47
N PRO A 57 1.21 25.92 -7.08
CA PRO A 57 1.18 26.38 -5.70
C PRO A 57 0.49 25.36 -4.79
N SER A 58 1.00 25.19 -3.57
CA SER A 58 0.47 24.22 -2.60
C SER A 58 -0.96 24.56 -2.14
N ILE A 59 -1.76 23.53 -1.84
CA ILE A 59 -3.16 23.71 -1.38
C ILE A 59 -3.22 23.53 0.13
N VAL A 60 -3.41 24.64 0.85
CA VAL A 60 -3.59 24.62 2.31
C VAL A 60 -4.94 23.99 2.66
N THR A 61 -4.96 22.66 2.80
CA THR A 61 -6.18 21.85 2.89
C THR A 61 -7.10 22.29 4.03
N LYS A 62 -6.55 22.81 5.14
CA LYS A 62 -7.28 23.26 6.32
C LYS A 62 -8.42 24.24 6.02
N TYR A 63 -8.24 25.17 5.07
CA TYR A 63 -9.28 26.13 4.71
C TYR A 63 -10.35 25.50 3.81
N VAL A 64 -9.89 24.81 2.76
CA VAL A 64 -10.72 24.01 1.84
C VAL A 64 -11.66 23.10 2.64
N THR A 65 -11.10 22.20 3.45
CA THR A 65 -11.89 21.18 4.14
C THR A 65 -12.73 21.75 5.28
N SER A 66 -12.42 22.95 5.79
CA SER A 66 -13.26 23.61 6.80
C SER A 66 -14.62 24.09 6.25
N LYS A 67 -14.70 24.58 5.00
CA LYS A 67 -16.00 24.87 4.36
C LYS A 67 -16.72 23.55 4.04
N PHE A 68 -16.08 22.67 3.26
CA PHE A 68 -16.74 21.48 2.73
C PHE A 68 -17.10 20.42 3.80
N LEU A 69 -16.24 20.12 4.78
CA LEU A 69 -16.54 19.09 5.80
C LEU A 69 -17.55 19.53 6.86
N ARG A 70 -17.77 20.83 7.07
CA ARG A 70 -18.84 21.32 7.99
C ARG A 70 -20.22 21.01 7.41
N HIS A 71 -20.39 21.31 6.12
CA HIS A 71 -21.65 21.12 5.41
C HIS A 71 -21.94 19.62 5.20
N GLU A 72 -20.94 18.79 4.84
CA GLU A 72 -21.15 17.33 4.78
C GLU A 72 -21.50 16.70 6.16
N THR A 73 -21.03 17.21 7.31
CA THR A 73 -21.53 16.71 8.63
C THR A 73 -23.02 16.98 8.88
N SER A 74 -23.56 18.09 8.38
CA SER A 74 -25.01 18.35 8.42
C SER A 74 -25.76 17.32 7.55
N TYR A 75 -25.22 17.04 6.35
CA TYR A 75 -25.76 16.01 5.46
C TYR A 75 -25.75 14.62 6.10
N PHE A 76 -24.63 14.17 6.71
CA PHE A 76 -24.55 12.84 7.34
C PHE A 76 -25.61 12.64 8.42
N THR A 77 -25.70 13.57 9.39
CA THR A 77 -26.72 13.53 10.45
C THR A 77 -28.14 13.49 9.86
N ARG A 78 -28.39 14.28 8.81
CA ARG A 78 -29.70 14.40 8.14
C ARG A 78 -30.06 13.19 7.26
N ASP A 79 -29.08 12.46 6.74
CA ASP A 79 -29.30 11.27 5.90
C ASP A 79 -29.27 9.95 6.69
N GLU A 80 -28.68 9.94 7.90
CA GLU A 80 -28.95 8.93 8.93
C GLU A 80 -30.33 9.14 9.55
N ALA A 81 -30.69 10.37 9.93
CA ALA A 81 -32.03 10.69 10.41
C ALA A 81 -33.14 10.33 9.41
N LYS A 82 -32.91 10.43 8.09
CA LYS A 82 -33.83 9.90 7.06
C LYS A 82 -33.92 8.37 7.04
N ARG A 83 -32.81 7.66 7.26
CA ARG A 83 -32.80 6.19 7.33
C ARG A 83 -33.53 5.67 8.58
N ASP A 84 -33.39 6.34 9.71
CA ASP A 84 -34.08 5.97 10.95
C ASP A 84 -35.56 6.43 10.99
N SER A 85 -35.88 7.63 10.48
CA SER A 85 -37.27 8.12 10.40
C SER A 85 -38.12 7.36 9.37
N ALA A 86 -37.50 6.68 8.39
CA ALA A 86 -38.20 5.71 7.55
C ALA A 86 -38.87 4.57 8.35
N GLY A 87 -38.46 4.35 9.60
CA GLY A 87 -39.07 3.39 10.53
C GLY A 87 -40.20 3.94 11.42
N LYS A 88 -40.42 5.26 11.52
CA LYS A 88 -41.42 5.87 12.44
C LYS A 88 -42.05 7.16 11.91
N GLN A 89 -43.38 7.19 11.84
CA GLN A 89 -44.12 8.44 11.60
C GLN A 89 -44.46 9.17 12.90
N LYS A 90 -44.21 10.48 12.91
CA LYS A 90 -44.72 11.50 13.87
C LYS A 90 -44.21 11.38 15.32
N GLU A 91 -44.18 12.44 16.12
CA GLU A 91 -44.88 13.74 15.98
C GLU A 91 -43.97 14.96 16.27
N SER A 92 -44.59 16.16 16.28
CA SER A 92 -44.04 17.52 16.42
C SER A 92 -42.84 17.79 17.33
N GLU A 93 -42.03 18.79 16.95
CA GLU A 93 -41.83 20.03 17.75
C GLU A 93 -41.27 21.16 16.86
N GLU A 94 -41.68 22.41 17.12
CA GLU A 94 -41.22 23.66 16.47
C GLU A 94 -40.79 24.62 17.59
N GLU A 95 -39.49 24.99 17.68
CA GLU A 95 -39.04 26.15 18.47
C GLU A 95 -37.88 26.88 17.76
N ASP A 96 -38.10 28.17 17.52
CA ASP A 96 -37.18 29.30 17.37
C ASP A 96 -35.73 29.08 16.89
N VAL A 97 -35.49 29.38 15.61
CA VAL A 97 -34.23 29.99 15.15
C VAL A 97 -34.58 31.23 14.32
N TYR A 98 -34.07 32.39 14.73
CA TYR A 98 -34.02 33.63 13.95
C TYR A 98 -32.56 34.13 13.94
N GLU A 99 -32.19 34.88 12.89
CA GLU A 99 -30.81 35.28 12.54
C GLU A 99 -29.97 34.15 11.89
N ASP A 100 -30.11 33.99 10.56
CA ASP A 100 -29.05 33.60 9.58
C ASP A 100 -29.56 33.40 8.11
N GLU A 101 -30.81 33.73 7.78
CA GLU A 101 -31.47 33.44 6.47
C GLU A 101 -30.68 33.88 5.21
N GLU A 102 -29.94 35.00 5.23
CA GLU A 102 -29.20 35.49 4.04
C GLU A 102 -27.92 34.68 3.71
N GLU A 103 -27.31 33.99 4.69
CA GLU A 103 -26.19 33.05 4.42
C GLU A 103 -26.71 31.65 4.04
N GLU A 104 -27.88 31.22 4.51
CA GLU A 104 -28.48 29.93 4.11
C GLU A 104 -28.95 29.92 2.64
N GLU A 105 -29.65 30.95 2.16
CA GLU A 105 -30.12 30.96 0.75
C GLU A 105 -28.93 30.90 -0.24
N THR A 106 -27.90 31.72 -0.03
CA THR A 106 -26.73 31.78 -0.93
C THR A 106 -25.87 30.52 -0.89
N THR A 107 -25.71 29.87 0.27
CA THR A 107 -25.02 28.58 0.35
C THR A 107 -25.83 27.43 -0.26
N SER A 108 -27.17 27.50 -0.24
CA SER A 108 -28.02 26.47 -0.84
C SER A 108 -27.87 26.35 -2.36
N GLU A 109 -27.64 27.46 -3.07
CA GLU A 109 -27.41 27.45 -4.52
C GLU A 109 -26.01 26.93 -4.88
N GLU A 110 -24.95 27.36 -4.16
CA GLU A 110 -23.59 26.80 -4.31
C GLU A 110 -23.55 25.28 -4.05
N GLU A 111 -24.29 24.80 -3.06
CA GLU A 111 -24.42 23.36 -2.78
C GLU A 111 -25.13 22.61 -3.89
N LEU A 112 -26.17 23.18 -4.51
CA LEU A 112 -26.88 22.54 -5.61
C LEU A 112 -25.99 22.44 -6.87
N GLU A 113 -25.29 23.52 -7.25
CA GLU A 113 -24.40 23.50 -8.42
C GLU A 113 -23.22 22.55 -8.24
N SER A 114 -22.55 22.60 -7.08
CA SER A 114 -21.38 21.74 -6.80
C SER A 114 -21.75 20.25 -6.70
N ASN A 115 -22.95 19.90 -6.21
CA ASN A 115 -23.46 18.53 -6.28
C ASN A 115 -23.82 18.10 -7.71
N VAL A 116 -24.33 19.01 -8.54
CA VAL A 116 -24.60 18.72 -9.97
C VAL A 116 -23.31 18.45 -10.73
N GLU A 117 -22.22 19.20 -10.52
CA GLU A 117 -20.92 18.88 -11.14
C GLU A 117 -20.31 17.59 -10.56
N GLY A 118 -20.37 17.38 -9.23
CA GLY A 118 -19.96 16.14 -8.58
C GLY A 118 -20.66 14.89 -9.14
N SER A 119 -21.90 15.03 -9.63
CA SER A 119 -22.64 13.94 -10.30
C SER A 119 -22.03 13.49 -11.64
N LYS A 120 -21.09 14.26 -12.20
CA LYS A 120 -20.37 14.00 -13.47
C LYS A 120 -18.89 13.68 -13.25
N VAL A 121 -18.44 13.53 -12.01
CA VAL A 121 -17.10 13.01 -11.70
C VAL A 121 -17.23 11.64 -11.08
N LEU A 122 -16.49 10.66 -11.60
CA LEU A 122 -16.29 9.36 -10.96
C LEU A 122 -14.95 9.37 -10.22
N VAL A 123 -14.93 8.92 -8.97
CA VAL A 123 -13.68 8.70 -8.21
C VAL A 123 -13.40 7.21 -8.21
N ILE A 124 -12.24 6.82 -8.72
CA ILE A 124 -11.78 5.43 -8.85
C ILE A 124 -10.52 5.26 -7.99
N HIS A 125 -10.65 4.48 -6.92
CA HIS A 125 -9.54 4.08 -6.05
C HIS A 125 -9.34 2.55 -6.16
N PRO A 126 -8.38 2.10 -6.99
CA PRO A 126 -8.06 0.70 -7.14
C PRO A 126 -7.12 0.20 -6.03
N GLY A 127 -7.42 -0.95 -5.44
CA GLY A 127 -6.52 -1.69 -4.55
C GLY A 127 -6.40 -3.17 -4.94
N SER A 128 -5.48 -3.93 -4.33
CA SER A 128 -5.21 -5.32 -4.74
C SER A 128 -6.33 -6.32 -4.42
N LYS A 129 -7.11 -6.10 -3.35
CA LYS A 129 -8.30 -6.90 -3.00
C LYS A 129 -9.61 -6.25 -3.46
N TYR A 130 -9.70 -4.92 -3.40
CA TYR A 130 -10.94 -4.18 -3.56
C TYR A 130 -10.76 -2.92 -4.40
N LEU A 131 -11.68 -2.72 -5.34
CA LEU A 131 -11.90 -1.50 -6.10
C LEU A 131 -12.95 -0.67 -5.37
N ARG A 132 -12.67 0.61 -5.11
CA ARG A 132 -13.65 1.58 -4.59
C ARG A 132 -14.01 2.54 -5.70
N ILE A 133 -15.29 2.62 -6.05
CA ILE A 133 -15.77 3.38 -7.20
C ILE A 133 -17.15 3.99 -6.94
N GLY A 134 -17.33 5.24 -7.35
CA GLY A 134 -18.58 5.98 -7.16
C GLY A 134 -18.52 7.36 -7.80
N ARG A 135 -19.64 8.08 -7.78
CA ARG A 135 -19.72 9.50 -8.16
C ARG A 135 -19.16 10.36 -7.04
N ALA A 136 -18.51 11.48 -7.36
CA ALA A 136 -18.00 12.38 -6.32
C ALA A 136 -19.10 13.02 -5.46
N SER A 137 -20.36 13.03 -5.94
CA SER A 137 -21.56 13.43 -5.20
C SER A 137 -22.18 12.32 -4.31
N GLU A 138 -21.59 11.13 -4.22
CA GLU A 138 -22.13 10.03 -3.41
C GLU A 138 -21.56 10.05 -1.97
N ALA A 139 -22.40 9.69 -0.99
CA ALA A 139 -22.01 9.67 0.42
C ALA A 139 -20.91 8.63 0.71
N PHE A 140 -20.90 7.51 -0.03
CA PHE A 140 -19.94 6.40 0.11
C PHE A 140 -19.64 5.77 -1.26
N PRO A 141 -18.45 5.20 -1.49
CA PRO A 141 -18.16 4.44 -2.70
C PRO A 141 -18.87 3.09 -2.69
N VAL A 142 -19.12 2.55 -3.88
CA VAL A 142 -19.30 1.11 -4.04
C VAL A 142 -17.93 0.43 -3.87
N VAL A 143 -17.87 -0.57 -2.99
CA VAL A 143 -16.72 -1.47 -2.87
C VAL A 143 -17.00 -2.74 -3.69
N VAL A 144 -16.08 -3.13 -4.57
CA VAL A 144 -16.19 -4.33 -5.42
C VAL A 144 -14.89 -5.15 -5.30
N PRO A 145 -14.93 -6.47 -5.17
CA PRO A 145 -13.71 -7.29 -5.19
C PRO A 145 -12.95 -7.11 -6.52
N HIS A 146 -11.66 -6.81 -6.46
CA HIS A 146 -10.88 -6.38 -7.63
C HIS A 146 -10.29 -7.56 -8.41
N LEU A 147 -11.15 -8.46 -8.87
CA LEU A 147 -10.77 -9.67 -9.59
C LEU A 147 -11.79 -10.07 -10.66
N ILE A 148 -11.31 -10.93 -11.56
CA ILE A 148 -12.07 -11.51 -12.66
C ILE A 148 -11.80 -13.01 -12.74
N ALA A 149 -12.83 -13.78 -13.06
CA ALA A 149 -12.72 -15.16 -13.50
C ALA A 149 -12.74 -15.19 -15.03
N ARG A 150 -11.74 -15.81 -15.67
CA ARG A 150 -11.69 -16.01 -17.13
C ARG A 150 -11.81 -17.50 -17.46
N ARG A 151 -12.57 -17.84 -18.51
CA ARG A 151 -12.76 -19.24 -18.96
C ARG A 151 -11.49 -19.81 -19.61
N MET A 152 -10.98 -20.90 -19.04
CA MET A 152 -9.77 -21.61 -19.47
C MET A 152 -10.07 -22.60 -20.60
N ARG A 153 -10.04 -22.14 -21.85
CA ARG A 153 -10.33 -22.98 -23.03
C ARG A 153 -9.38 -24.19 -23.24
N ASN A 154 -8.15 -24.14 -22.70
CA ASN A 154 -7.11 -25.18 -22.85
C ASN A 154 -6.35 -25.45 -21.53
N LYS A 155 -7.07 -25.75 -20.45
CA LYS A 155 -6.52 -25.86 -19.09
C LYS A 155 -5.25 -26.72 -18.95
N ARG A 156 -5.23 -27.96 -19.47
CA ARG A 156 -4.06 -28.86 -19.38
C ARG A 156 -2.78 -28.28 -20.00
N GLY A 157 -2.90 -27.50 -21.08
CA GLY A 157 -1.76 -26.84 -21.71
C GLY A 157 -1.17 -25.77 -20.80
N TYR A 158 -2.04 -24.96 -20.19
CA TYR A 158 -1.64 -23.93 -19.24
C TYR A 158 -1.07 -24.51 -17.93
N GLU A 159 -1.63 -25.61 -17.41
CA GLU A 159 -1.09 -26.30 -16.23
C GLU A 159 0.31 -26.88 -16.50
N THR A 160 0.53 -27.44 -17.70
CA THR A 160 1.86 -27.91 -18.14
C THR A 160 2.84 -26.75 -18.22
N GLN A 161 2.48 -25.66 -18.91
CA GLN A 161 3.30 -24.45 -19.04
C GLN A 161 3.61 -23.80 -17.69
N LEU A 162 2.63 -23.71 -16.78
CA LEU A 162 2.82 -23.14 -15.44
C LEU A 162 3.75 -24.02 -14.59
N TYR A 163 3.71 -25.34 -14.75
CA TYR A 163 4.64 -26.27 -14.09
C TYR A 163 6.05 -26.16 -14.70
N GLU A 164 6.15 -26.05 -16.02
CA GLU A 164 7.41 -25.86 -16.75
C GLU A 164 8.08 -24.53 -16.34
N SER A 165 7.37 -23.39 -16.41
CA SER A 165 7.92 -22.10 -15.98
C SER A 165 8.25 -22.04 -14.48
N LYS A 166 7.47 -22.68 -13.60
CA LYS A 166 7.85 -22.81 -12.17
C LYS A 166 9.12 -23.65 -11.99
N ARG A 167 9.36 -24.62 -12.85
CA ARG A 167 10.57 -25.46 -12.85
C ARG A 167 11.78 -24.71 -13.43
N GLU A 168 11.59 -23.94 -14.50
CA GLU A 168 12.63 -23.06 -15.07
C GLU A 168 13.07 -22.02 -14.05
N ILE A 169 12.12 -21.30 -13.44
CA ILE A 169 12.34 -20.33 -12.37
C ILE A 169 13.12 -20.96 -11.19
N LYS A 170 12.77 -22.19 -10.79
CA LYS A 170 13.51 -22.90 -9.73
C LYS A 170 14.92 -23.32 -10.15
N VAL A 171 15.12 -23.74 -11.39
CA VAL A 171 16.45 -24.10 -11.91
C VAL A 171 17.35 -22.87 -12.02
N GLU A 172 16.81 -21.71 -12.43
CA GLU A 172 17.56 -20.45 -12.42
C GLU A 172 18.01 -20.07 -11.00
N GLN A 173 17.13 -20.20 -10.00
CA GLN A 173 17.47 -20.00 -8.58
C GLN A 173 18.55 -20.97 -8.09
N GLU A 174 18.38 -22.28 -8.33
CA GLU A 174 19.38 -23.30 -7.98
C GLU A 174 20.75 -22.96 -8.61
N THR A 175 20.81 -22.32 -9.80
CA THR A 175 22.07 -21.82 -10.35
C THR A 175 22.57 -20.51 -9.74
N GLU A 176 21.72 -19.51 -9.45
CA GLU A 176 22.15 -18.25 -8.80
C GLU A 176 22.65 -18.49 -7.37
N ASP A 177 22.04 -19.40 -6.62
CA ASP A 177 22.47 -19.77 -5.27
C ASP A 177 23.81 -20.51 -5.29
N ILE A 178 24.03 -21.41 -6.26
CA ILE A 178 25.34 -22.04 -6.49
C ILE A 178 26.40 -21.00 -6.84
N TYR A 179 26.11 -20.03 -7.73
CA TYR A 179 27.05 -18.95 -8.03
C TYR A 179 27.31 -18.04 -6.82
N SER A 180 26.31 -17.83 -5.95
CA SER A 180 26.44 -17.04 -4.72
C SER A 180 27.27 -17.74 -3.65
N ALA A 181 27.09 -19.06 -3.48
CA ALA A 181 27.87 -19.90 -2.58
C ALA A 181 29.36 -19.90 -2.96
N ASN A 182 29.67 -20.21 -4.23
CA ASN A 182 31.05 -20.21 -4.75
C ASN A 182 31.76 -18.85 -4.53
N ASN A 183 31.07 -17.73 -4.77
CA ASN A 183 31.65 -16.40 -4.53
C ASN A 183 31.91 -16.09 -3.04
N ASN A 184 31.15 -16.69 -2.12
CA ASN A 184 31.37 -16.54 -0.68
C ASN A 184 32.44 -17.51 -0.16
N GLU A 185 32.62 -18.68 -0.76
CA GLU A 185 33.76 -19.56 -0.48
C GLU A 185 35.08 -18.93 -0.96
N ILE A 186 35.12 -18.38 -2.17
CA ILE A 186 36.28 -17.64 -2.68
C ILE A 186 36.65 -16.46 -1.76
N LYS A 187 35.67 -15.74 -1.18
CA LYS A 187 35.95 -14.72 -0.15
C LYS A 187 36.56 -15.30 1.11
N LYS A 188 36.02 -16.41 1.63
CA LYS A 188 36.58 -17.10 2.81
C LYS A 188 37.99 -17.64 2.56
N GLU A 189 38.33 -18.10 1.35
CA GLU A 189 39.69 -18.49 1.03
C GLU A 189 40.65 -17.30 1.07
N ASN A 190 40.27 -16.17 0.47
CA ASN A 190 41.07 -14.93 0.50
C ASN A 190 41.23 -14.36 1.94
N GLU A 191 40.20 -14.42 2.79
CA GLU A 191 40.29 -14.01 4.20
C GLU A 191 41.15 -14.94 5.06
N ASN A 192 41.35 -16.21 4.65
CA ASN A 192 42.17 -17.18 5.38
C ASN A 192 43.66 -17.18 5.00
N GLU A 193 44.08 -16.47 3.95
CA GLU A 193 45.51 -16.26 3.66
C GLU A 193 46.14 -15.20 4.59
N GLU A 194 45.36 -14.24 5.10
CA GLU A 194 45.88 -13.13 5.93
C GLU A 194 46.07 -13.50 7.43
N ILE A 195 45.74 -14.74 7.84
CA ILE A 195 45.89 -15.24 9.22
C ILE A 195 46.81 -16.47 9.27
N LYS A 196 48.04 -16.34 8.74
CA LYS A 196 49.09 -17.37 8.79
C LYS A 196 50.46 -16.89 9.28
N GLU A 197 50.48 -16.03 10.30
CA GLU A 197 51.60 -15.98 11.25
C GLU A 197 51.14 -16.26 12.69
N THR A 198 52.01 -16.93 13.46
CA THR A 198 51.86 -17.26 14.90
C THR A 198 50.81 -18.32 15.30
N ARG A 199 51.13 -19.60 15.06
CA ARG A 199 51.58 -20.51 16.16
C ARG A 199 52.13 -21.84 15.65
N LEU A 200 52.87 -22.50 16.54
CA LEU A 200 53.49 -23.83 16.38
C LEU A 200 52.86 -24.80 17.39
N ASP A 201 52.98 -26.10 17.08
CA ASP A 201 52.78 -27.27 17.95
C ASP A 201 51.34 -27.46 18.49
N GLU A 202 50.73 -28.66 18.51
CA GLU A 202 51.26 -30.03 18.61
C GLU A 202 50.33 -31.05 17.89
N GLU A 203 50.75 -32.32 17.73
CA GLU A 203 50.00 -33.38 17.02
C GLU A 203 49.05 -34.18 17.93
N ASP A 204 47.93 -34.70 17.41
CA ASP A 204 47.63 -36.15 17.41
C ASP A 204 46.48 -36.50 16.43
N ALA A 205 46.37 -37.77 16.01
CA ALA A 205 45.53 -38.20 14.88
C ALA A 205 44.51 -39.32 15.22
N LYS A 206 43.41 -39.37 14.43
CA LYS A 206 42.68 -40.60 14.07
C LYS A 206 41.73 -40.38 12.88
N GLU A 207 41.79 -41.31 11.93
CA GLU A 207 40.90 -41.42 10.76
C GLU A 207 39.89 -42.57 10.92
N ALA A 208 39.10 -42.79 9.85
CA ALA A 208 38.11 -43.85 9.63
C ALA A 208 36.73 -43.64 10.33
N GLU A 209 35.60 -43.99 9.71
CA GLU A 209 35.39 -44.71 8.44
C GLU A 209 34.12 -44.26 7.69
N THR A 210 34.08 -44.49 6.37
CA THR A 210 33.08 -43.93 5.43
C THR A 210 31.91 -44.89 5.17
N CYS A 211 30.67 -44.40 4.98
CA CYS A 211 29.71 -45.14 4.13
C CYS A 211 28.57 -44.32 3.50
N SER A 212 28.26 -44.68 2.25
CA SER A 212 26.98 -44.56 1.49
C SER A 212 26.27 -43.19 1.37
N ASN A 213 26.27 -42.67 0.13
CA ASN A 213 25.46 -41.54 -0.31
C ASN A 213 23.95 -41.86 -0.41
N SER A 214 23.11 -40.86 -0.15
CA SER A 214 21.80 -40.69 -0.81
C SER A 214 21.48 -39.21 -1.05
N ALA A 215 22.40 -38.49 -1.70
CA ALA A 215 22.20 -37.09 -2.06
C ALA A 215 21.04 -36.94 -3.07
N GLY A 216 20.10 -36.04 -2.78
CA GLY A 216 18.92 -35.79 -3.61
C GLY A 216 17.62 -35.46 -2.87
N SER A 217 17.61 -35.43 -1.53
CA SER A 217 16.40 -35.08 -0.74
C SER A 217 16.61 -34.11 0.44
N SER A 218 17.86 -33.85 0.86
CA SER A 218 18.13 -33.19 2.16
C SER A 218 17.85 -31.68 2.17
N ILE A 219 18.13 -30.97 1.06
CA ILE A 219 18.07 -29.50 0.98
C ILE A 219 16.66 -28.98 1.35
N VAL A 220 15.61 -29.62 0.84
CA VAL A 220 14.21 -29.22 1.11
C VAL A 220 13.83 -29.43 2.58
N THR A 221 14.35 -30.46 3.25
CA THR A 221 14.10 -30.68 4.67
C THR A 221 14.90 -29.71 5.57
N GLU A 222 16.11 -29.34 5.15
CA GLU A 222 16.95 -28.38 5.88
C GLU A 222 16.33 -26.97 5.83
N GLU A 223 15.84 -26.53 4.67
CA GLU A 223 15.09 -25.27 4.52
C GLU A 223 13.81 -25.23 5.40
N GLU A 224 13.01 -26.32 5.42
CA GLU A 224 11.75 -26.35 6.18
C GLU A 224 11.97 -26.36 7.71
N ASP A 225 13.04 -26.99 8.20
CA ASP A 225 13.39 -26.97 9.62
C ASP A 225 13.96 -25.61 10.07
N GLU A 226 14.76 -24.93 9.23
CA GLU A 226 15.24 -23.56 9.49
C GLU A 226 14.09 -22.53 9.54
N ASP A 227 13.18 -22.55 8.54
CA ASP A 227 11.98 -21.68 8.48
C ASP A 227 11.14 -21.82 9.78
N GLU A 228 11.05 -23.04 10.33
CA GLU A 228 10.29 -23.34 11.54
C GLU A 228 11.08 -23.14 12.86
N GLU A 229 12.42 -23.17 12.89
CA GLU A 229 13.19 -22.64 14.03
C GLU A 229 13.12 -21.11 14.11
N HIS A 230 13.37 -20.41 13.01
CA HIS A 230 13.26 -18.95 12.95
C HIS A 230 11.87 -18.46 13.40
N PHE A 231 10.82 -19.15 12.94
CA PHE A 231 9.45 -18.90 13.37
C PHE A 231 9.19 -19.13 14.87
N LYS A 232 9.82 -20.16 15.49
CA LYS A 232 9.77 -20.37 16.95
C LYS A 232 10.46 -19.23 17.71
N GLN A 233 11.63 -18.77 17.24
CA GLN A 233 12.36 -17.66 17.86
C GLN A 233 11.53 -16.37 17.87
N ALA A 234 10.97 -15.98 16.71
CA ALA A 234 10.22 -14.73 16.59
C ALA A 234 8.94 -14.72 17.46
N ILE A 235 8.21 -15.85 17.52
CA ILE A 235 7.11 -16.03 18.48
C ILE A 235 7.61 -15.92 19.94
N GLY A 236 8.81 -16.41 20.23
CA GLY A 236 9.47 -16.26 21.52
C GLY A 236 9.71 -14.79 21.90
N GLU A 237 10.16 -13.96 20.94
CA GLU A 237 10.33 -12.51 21.17
C GLU A 237 8.99 -11.80 21.40
N ILE A 238 7.94 -12.06 20.61
CA ILE A 238 6.62 -11.46 20.83
C ILE A 238 6.02 -11.89 22.17
N LYS A 239 6.07 -13.19 22.52
CA LYS A 239 5.58 -13.68 23.82
C LYS A 239 6.37 -13.11 25.00
N LYS A 240 7.64 -12.73 24.80
CA LYS A 240 8.43 -11.99 25.79
C LYS A 240 7.95 -10.54 25.93
N GLU A 241 7.80 -9.80 24.84
CA GLU A 241 7.30 -8.40 24.88
C GLU A 241 5.91 -8.36 25.55
N LEU A 242 4.97 -9.19 25.10
CA LEU A 242 3.61 -9.27 25.65
C LEU A 242 3.59 -9.55 27.16
N LYS A 243 4.51 -10.40 27.66
CA LYS A 243 4.68 -10.69 29.09
C LYS A 243 5.24 -9.49 29.87
N GLU A 244 6.12 -8.71 29.26
CA GLU A 244 6.70 -7.49 29.86
C GLU A 244 5.68 -6.35 29.89
N ARG A 245 4.87 -6.16 28.83
CA ARG A 245 3.77 -5.18 28.76
C ARG A 245 2.63 -5.51 29.74
N MET A 246 2.19 -6.76 29.79
CA MET A 246 1.21 -7.22 30.79
C MET A 246 1.66 -6.95 32.22
N LYS A 247 2.96 -7.14 32.52
CA LYS A 247 3.57 -6.81 33.82
C LYS A 247 3.55 -5.29 34.09
N ALA A 248 3.87 -4.45 33.10
CA ALA A 248 3.80 -3.00 33.23
C ALA A 248 2.37 -2.51 33.50
N SER A 249 1.39 -3.05 32.78
CA SER A 249 -0.06 -2.84 32.97
C SER A 249 -0.61 -3.48 34.26
N LYS A 250 0.23 -4.12 35.09
CA LYS A 250 -0.14 -4.86 36.33
C LYS A 250 -1.16 -5.99 36.12
N ARG A 251 -1.37 -6.41 34.88
CA ARG A 251 -2.24 -7.52 34.48
C ARG A 251 -1.52 -8.86 34.71
N ARG A 252 -2.27 -9.95 34.73
CA ARG A 252 -1.71 -11.32 34.84
C ARG A 252 -2.27 -12.20 33.71
N PRO A 253 -1.43 -12.95 32.98
CA PRO A 253 -1.91 -13.90 31.99
C PRO A 253 -2.70 -15.03 32.66
N VAL A 254 -3.62 -15.64 31.91
CA VAL A 254 -4.48 -16.72 32.42
C VAL A 254 -3.65 -18.01 32.61
N ALA A 255 -3.71 -18.59 33.80
CA ALA A 255 -2.95 -19.80 34.13
C ALA A 255 -3.37 -21.00 33.25
N ASN A 256 -2.39 -21.73 32.73
CA ASN A 256 -2.57 -22.91 31.87
C ASN A 256 -3.42 -22.66 30.60
N ALA A 257 -3.54 -21.41 30.15
CA ALA A 257 -4.47 -21.03 29.08
C ALA A 257 -4.22 -21.77 27.76
N GLN A 258 -2.95 -21.86 27.32
CA GLN A 258 -2.58 -22.61 26.12
C GLN A 258 -3.02 -24.08 26.22
N SER A 259 -2.81 -24.74 27.37
CA SER A 259 -3.25 -26.13 27.59
C SER A 259 -4.78 -26.28 27.56
N GLN A 260 -5.52 -25.31 28.08
CA GLN A 260 -7.00 -25.28 28.03
C GLN A 260 -7.50 -25.10 26.59
N VAL A 261 -6.88 -24.19 25.83
CA VAL A 261 -7.14 -23.97 24.40
C VAL A 261 -6.87 -25.24 23.59
N HIS A 262 -5.68 -25.82 23.71
CA HIS A 262 -5.27 -27.01 22.97
C HIS A 262 -6.16 -28.22 23.28
N SER A 263 -6.54 -28.40 24.55
CA SER A 263 -7.44 -29.49 24.98
C SER A 263 -8.83 -29.34 24.35
N PHE A 264 -9.43 -28.14 24.46
CA PHE A 264 -10.76 -27.87 23.90
C PHE A 264 -10.77 -27.97 22.37
N ASN A 265 -9.85 -27.29 21.68
CA ASN A 265 -9.83 -27.24 20.21
C ASN A 265 -9.61 -28.64 19.60
N LYS A 266 -8.74 -29.46 20.20
CA LYS A 266 -8.56 -30.87 19.79
C LYS A 266 -9.83 -31.73 19.93
N SER A 267 -10.74 -31.36 20.83
CA SER A 267 -12.03 -32.04 21.05
C SER A 267 -13.22 -31.37 20.38
N ALA A 268 -13.02 -30.22 19.71
CA ALA A 268 -14.10 -29.48 19.07
C ALA A 268 -14.49 -30.15 17.74
N HIS A 269 -15.79 -30.27 17.49
CA HIS A 269 -16.37 -30.91 16.31
C HIS A 269 -17.46 -29.99 15.72
N PRO A 270 -17.69 -30.02 14.40
CA PRO A 270 -18.67 -29.13 13.77
C PRO A 270 -20.12 -29.55 14.02
N GLU A 271 -20.98 -28.55 14.20
CA GLU A 271 -22.43 -28.66 14.13
C GLU A 271 -22.89 -28.38 12.69
N THR A 272 -23.72 -29.24 12.11
CA THR A 272 -24.24 -29.03 10.75
C THR A 272 -25.50 -28.16 10.79
N ILE A 273 -25.47 -27.01 10.12
CA ILE A 273 -26.60 -26.11 9.94
C ILE A 273 -27.22 -26.37 8.56
N ALA A 274 -28.50 -26.72 8.55
CA ALA A 274 -29.26 -26.86 7.31
C ALA A 274 -29.49 -25.47 6.66
N ASP A 275 -29.41 -25.40 5.33
CA ASP A 275 -29.40 -24.17 4.53
C ASP A 275 -30.48 -23.13 4.87
N HIS A 276 -31.66 -23.57 5.32
CA HIS A 276 -32.78 -22.70 5.68
C HIS A 276 -32.62 -21.99 7.04
N ASN A 277 -31.60 -22.35 7.82
CA ASN A 277 -31.29 -21.77 9.13
C ASN A 277 -29.99 -20.93 9.12
N ASP A 278 -29.33 -20.76 7.97
CA ASP A 278 -28.14 -19.91 7.82
C ASP A 278 -28.53 -18.58 7.14
N PRO A 279 -28.80 -17.50 7.89
CA PRO A 279 -29.20 -16.21 7.31
C PRO A 279 -28.06 -15.52 6.52
N TYR A 280 -26.84 -16.04 6.58
CA TYR A 280 -25.67 -15.56 5.84
C TYR A 280 -25.16 -16.60 4.84
N ARG A 281 -26.03 -17.51 4.38
CA ARG A 281 -25.75 -18.46 3.31
C ARG A 281 -25.12 -17.74 2.10
N ILE A 282 -24.08 -18.33 1.53
CA ILE A 282 -23.49 -17.84 0.27
C ILE A 282 -24.29 -18.40 -0.92
N ASP A 283 -24.89 -17.50 -1.69
CA ASP A 283 -25.45 -17.83 -3.01
C ASP A 283 -24.32 -17.96 -4.03
N TRP A 284 -23.96 -19.20 -4.36
CA TRP A 284 -22.89 -19.54 -5.30
C TRP A 284 -23.26 -19.18 -6.74
N THR A 285 -22.28 -18.65 -7.47
CA THR A 285 -22.40 -18.34 -8.90
C THR A 285 -22.58 -19.64 -9.69
N ILE A 286 -23.75 -19.78 -10.32
CA ILE A 286 -23.99 -20.86 -11.29
C ILE A 286 -23.17 -20.54 -12.54
N ALA A 287 -22.23 -21.42 -12.87
CA ALA A 287 -21.46 -21.32 -14.10
C ALA A 287 -22.34 -21.68 -15.31
N ASP A 288 -22.37 -20.77 -16.29
CA ASP A 288 -23.08 -20.91 -17.56
C ASP A 288 -22.02 -21.06 -18.66
N ASP A 289 -22.14 -22.06 -19.53
CA ASP A 289 -21.09 -22.39 -20.51
C ASP A 289 -20.90 -21.35 -21.62
N ASP A 290 -21.92 -20.53 -21.92
CA ASP A 290 -21.81 -19.44 -22.89
C ASP A 290 -21.13 -18.17 -22.29
N VAL A 291 -20.89 -18.13 -20.97
CA VAL A 291 -20.25 -16.99 -20.30
C VAL A 291 -18.72 -17.13 -20.32
N GLU A 292 -18.03 -16.13 -20.87
CA GLU A 292 -16.56 -16.10 -20.92
C GLU A 292 -15.87 -15.65 -19.63
N TYR A 293 -16.56 -14.83 -18.81
CA TYR A 293 -15.99 -14.25 -17.60
C TYR A 293 -17.01 -13.85 -16.54
N TYR A 294 -16.58 -13.79 -15.28
CA TYR A 294 -17.32 -13.22 -14.15
C TYR A 294 -16.46 -12.20 -13.42
N VAL A 295 -17.06 -11.15 -12.85
CA VAL A 295 -16.35 -10.05 -12.15
C VAL A 295 -16.79 -9.95 -10.69
N GLY A 296 -15.89 -9.52 -9.81
CA GLY A 296 -16.23 -9.11 -8.44
C GLY A 296 -16.78 -10.24 -7.57
N GLU A 297 -17.91 -10.01 -6.91
CA GLU A 297 -18.53 -11.03 -6.04
C GLU A 297 -18.95 -12.26 -6.84
N LYS A 298 -19.33 -12.11 -8.12
CA LYS A 298 -19.66 -13.25 -8.99
C LYS A 298 -18.44 -14.14 -9.25
N ALA A 299 -17.24 -13.55 -9.34
CA ALA A 299 -15.98 -14.28 -9.50
C ALA A 299 -15.57 -15.02 -8.21
N LEU A 300 -15.62 -14.34 -7.05
CA LEU A 300 -15.31 -14.97 -5.75
C LEU A 300 -16.25 -16.13 -5.40
N ARG A 301 -17.50 -16.07 -5.85
CA ARG A 301 -18.52 -17.08 -5.57
C ARG A 301 -18.61 -18.18 -6.63
N LEU A 302 -17.61 -18.36 -7.48
CA LEU A 302 -17.50 -19.58 -8.29
C LEU A 302 -17.06 -20.75 -7.40
N PRO A 303 -17.76 -21.90 -7.43
CA PRO A 303 -17.31 -23.12 -6.74
C PRO A 303 -15.97 -23.63 -7.29
N ASP A 304 -15.07 -24.10 -6.42
CA ASP A 304 -13.81 -24.76 -6.81
C ASP A 304 -14.01 -25.98 -7.75
N SER A 305 -15.22 -26.55 -7.77
CA SER A 305 -15.60 -27.63 -8.70
C SER A 305 -15.83 -27.16 -10.14
N VAL A 306 -15.95 -25.86 -10.40
CA VAL A 306 -16.03 -25.27 -11.74
C VAL A 306 -14.63 -25.10 -12.28
N ASP A 307 -14.07 -26.23 -12.73
CA ASP A 307 -12.66 -26.32 -13.11
C ASP A 307 -12.31 -25.51 -14.39
N SER A 308 -13.33 -25.09 -15.15
CA SER A 308 -13.24 -24.37 -16.42
C SER A 308 -12.89 -22.89 -16.32
N PHE A 309 -12.74 -22.32 -15.11
CA PHE A 309 -12.34 -20.92 -14.88
C PHE A 309 -11.04 -20.82 -14.08
N LYS A 310 -10.26 -19.76 -14.33
CA LYS A 310 -9.16 -19.31 -13.47
C LYS A 310 -9.47 -17.91 -12.95
N LEU A 311 -9.19 -17.65 -11.67
CA LEU A 311 -9.23 -16.30 -11.10
C LEU A 311 -7.94 -15.52 -11.39
N PHE A 312 -8.10 -14.24 -11.68
CA PHE A 312 -7.01 -13.29 -11.88
C PHE A 312 -7.28 -12.02 -11.08
N TYR A 313 -6.22 -11.51 -10.43
CA TYR A 313 -6.21 -10.26 -9.66
C TYR A 313 -5.29 -9.30 -10.41
N PRO A 314 -5.78 -8.27 -11.13
CA PRO A 314 -4.91 -7.45 -11.99
C PRO A 314 -3.86 -6.63 -11.24
N ILE A 315 -4.11 -6.34 -9.96
CA ILE A 315 -3.20 -5.57 -9.08
C ILE A 315 -2.78 -6.46 -7.91
N GLN A 316 -1.47 -6.51 -7.64
CA GLN A 316 -0.88 -7.18 -6.48
C GLN A 316 0.25 -6.30 -5.92
N HIS A 317 0.36 -6.21 -4.59
CA HIS A 317 1.34 -5.35 -3.89
C HIS A 317 1.39 -3.87 -4.34
N GLY A 318 0.29 -3.33 -4.87
CA GLY A 318 0.20 -1.94 -5.37
C GLY A 318 0.61 -1.76 -6.84
N GLU A 319 1.20 -2.78 -7.48
CA GLU A 319 1.58 -2.77 -8.89
C GLU A 319 0.69 -3.70 -9.75
N PHE A 320 0.92 -3.70 -11.07
CA PHE A 320 0.37 -4.71 -11.98
C PHE A 320 0.86 -6.13 -11.62
N ASN A 321 -0.06 -7.09 -11.60
CA ASN A 321 0.26 -8.50 -11.38
C ASN A 321 0.99 -9.11 -12.60
N THR A 322 2.32 -9.03 -12.61
CA THR A 322 3.14 -9.66 -13.66
C THR A 322 3.32 -11.17 -13.48
N ARG A 323 2.93 -11.72 -12.31
CA ARG A 323 3.05 -13.14 -11.97
C ARG A 323 2.02 -14.01 -12.71
N ASP A 324 0.74 -13.66 -12.61
CA ASP A 324 -0.37 -14.50 -13.08
C ASP A 324 -0.78 -14.24 -14.53
N TYR A 325 -0.19 -13.22 -15.17
CA TYR A 325 -0.48 -12.73 -16.52
C TYR A 325 0.74 -12.79 -17.45
N ASP A 326 0.48 -12.98 -18.75
CA ASP A 326 1.52 -13.12 -19.79
C ASP A 326 1.87 -11.80 -20.51
N SER A 327 1.10 -10.73 -20.28
CA SER A 327 1.42 -9.39 -20.75
C SER A 327 0.63 -8.30 -20.02
N ILE A 328 1.19 -7.08 -19.96
CA ILE A 328 0.50 -5.89 -19.42
C ILE A 328 -0.83 -5.63 -20.13
N LYS A 329 -0.93 -5.89 -21.43
CA LYS A 329 -2.19 -5.71 -22.19
C LYS A 329 -3.31 -6.62 -21.71
N ALA A 330 -3.00 -7.81 -21.19
CA ALA A 330 -3.99 -8.69 -20.58
C ALA A 330 -4.44 -8.15 -19.20
N ILE A 331 -3.52 -7.60 -18.41
CA ILE A 331 -3.81 -6.94 -17.13
C ILE A 331 -4.73 -5.73 -17.34
N VAL A 332 -4.40 -4.88 -18.31
CA VAL A 332 -5.20 -3.69 -18.69
C VAL A 332 -6.56 -4.07 -19.25
N GLY A 333 -6.65 -5.11 -20.09
CA GLY A 333 -7.94 -5.60 -20.62
C GLY A 333 -8.85 -6.17 -19.52
N ASP A 334 -8.28 -6.83 -18.51
CA ASP A 334 -9.03 -7.30 -17.34
C ASP A 334 -9.45 -6.14 -16.42
N LEU A 335 -8.60 -5.12 -16.21
CA LEU A 335 -8.98 -3.87 -15.54
C LEU A 335 -10.13 -3.16 -16.26
N GLU A 336 -10.04 -2.97 -17.58
CA GLU A 336 -11.10 -2.37 -18.41
C GLU A 336 -12.41 -3.14 -18.25
N THR A 337 -12.33 -4.47 -18.24
CA THR A 337 -13.49 -5.35 -18.05
C THR A 337 -14.09 -5.15 -16.64
N ILE A 338 -13.29 -5.26 -15.58
CA ILE A 338 -13.78 -5.14 -14.20
C ILE A 338 -14.37 -3.75 -13.95
N TRP A 339 -13.73 -2.68 -14.44
CA TRP A 339 -14.17 -1.31 -14.22
C TRP A 339 -15.41 -0.98 -15.05
N THR A 340 -15.47 -1.40 -16.32
CA THR A 340 -16.66 -1.23 -17.17
C THR A 340 -17.88 -1.92 -16.55
N GLU A 341 -17.72 -3.17 -16.09
CA GLU A 341 -18.81 -3.94 -15.50
C GLU A 341 -19.23 -3.40 -14.12
N SER A 342 -18.28 -2.97 -13.28
CA SER A 342 -18.58 -2.32 -11.99
C SER A 342 -19.39 -1.03 -12.18
N ILE A 343 -19.00 -0.18 -13.14
CA ILE A 343 -19.72 1.05 -13.47
C ILE A 343 -21.10 0.76 -14.09
N ARG A 344 -21.19 -0.28 -14.94
CA ARG A 344 -22.45 -0.70 -15.58
C ARG A 344 -23.46 -1.23 -14.56
N GLU A 345 -23.04 -2.17 -13.70
CA GLU A 345 -23.94 -2.89 -12.80
C GLU A 345 -24.20 -2.16 -11.48
N LYS A 346 -23.20 -1.48 -10.91
CA LYS A 346 -23.31 -0.85 -9.58
C LYS A 346 -23.71 0.62 -9.66
N LEU A 347 -23.23 1.36 -10.67
CA LEU A 347 -23.56 2.80 -10.85
C LEU A 347 -24.64 3.05 -11.90
N GLY A 348 -25.02 2.05 -12.70
CA GLY A 348 -26.05 2.16 -13.74
C GLY A 348 -25.63 2.97 -14.97
N ILE A 349 -24.34 3.23 -15.17
CA ILE A 349 -23.83 4.05 -16.28
C ILE A 349 -23.39 3.12 -17.42
N SER A 350 -24.03 3.22 -18.59
CA SER A 350 -23.61 2.46 -19.77
C SER A 350 -22.36 3.05 -20.43
N ARG A 351 -21.50 2.21 -21.03
CA ARG A 351 -20.23 2.60 -21.68
C ARG A 351 -20.36 3.77 -22.65
N LYS A 352 -21.46 3.84 -23.42
CA LYS A 352 -21.78 4.94 -24.37
C LYS A 352 -21.86 6.33 -23.74
N ASN A 353 -21.99 6.40 -22.41
CA ASN A 353 -22.08 7.61 -21.63
C ASN A 353 -20.78 7.97 -20.89
N PHE A 354 -19.72 7.14 -20.93
CA PHE A 354 -18.46 7.39 -20.19
C PHE A 354 -17.81 8.73 -20.58
N ARG A 355 -17.87 9.10 -21.87
CA ARG A 355 -17.54 10.43 -22.41
C ARG A 355 -18.25 11.64 -21.80
N ASN A 356 -19.31 11.43 -21.01
CA ASN A 356 -20.00 12.49 -20.26
C ASN A 356 -19.48 12.66 -18.82
N TYR A 357 -18.59 11.78 -18.37
CA TYR A 357 -18.02 11.76 -17.02
C TYR A 357 -16.52 12.06 -17.05
N SER A 358 -16.07 12.80 -16.03
CA SER A 358 -14.65 12.96 -15.71
C SER A 358 -14.24 11.88 -14.70
N VAL A 359 -12.96 11.50 -14.64
CA VAL A 359 -12.46 10.48 -13.70
C VAL A 359 -11.34 11.06 -12.83
N ILE A 360 -11.47 10.92 -11.51
CA ILE A 360 -10.34 11.05 -10.58
C ILE A 360 -9.79 9.64 -10.37
N LEU A 361 -8.58 9.42 -10.87
CA LEU A 361 -7.80 8.22 -10.63
C LEU A 361 -6.93 8.44 -9.39
N VAL A 362 -7.16 7.64 -8.34
CA VAL A 362 -6.22 7.58 -7.21
C VAL A 362 -5.10 6.59 -7.55
N ILE A 363 -3.85 6.99 -7.26
CA ILE A 363 -2.65 6.17 -7.44
C ILE A 363 -1.86 6.08 -6.13
N PRO A 364 -1.06 5.02 -5.90
CA PRO A 364 -0.18 4.93 -4.74
C PRO A 364 0.83 6.09 -4.64
N ASP A 365 1.30 6.37 -3.42
CA ASP A 365 2.31 7.43 -3.18
C ASP A 365 3.69 7.06 -3.78
N VAL A 366 4.03 5.76 -3.71
CA VAL A 366 5.13 5.12 -4.45
C VAL A 366 4.51 4.34 -5.61
N TYR A 367 4.64 4.84 -6.83
CA TYR A 367 3.97 4.29 -8.01
C TYR A 367 4.95 3.95 -9.12
N ASN A 368 4.60 2.95 -9.92
CA ASN A 368 5.31 2.62 -11.16
C ASN A 368 4.85 3.58 -12.28
N ARG A 369 5.79 4.21 -13.01
CA ARG A 369 5.45 5.14 -14.10
C ARG A 369 4.67 4.45 -15.23
N LEU A 370 4.93 3.17 -15.49
CA LEU A 370 4.21 2.37 -16.51
C LEU A 370 2.77 2.04 -16.09
N TYR A 371 2.54 1.76 -14.79
CA TYR A 371 1.20 1.53 -14.23
C TYR A 371 0.26 2.73 -14.47
N VAL A 372 0.75 3.94 -14.18
CA VAL A 372 -0.01 5.18 -14.36
C VAL A 372 -0.26 5.48 -15.85
N LEU A 373 0.76 5.32 -16.71
CA LEU A 373 0.66 5.50 -18.16
C LEU A 373 -0.42 4.60 -18.80
N GLU A 374 -0.42 3.31 -18.49
CA GLU A 374 -1.34 2.35 -19.11
C GLU A 374 -2.78 2.54 -18.61
N ILE A 375 -2.99 2.82 -17.32
CA ILE A 375 -4.34 3.09 -16.79
C ILE A 375 -4.95 4.38 -17.36
N ILE A 376 -4.17 5.46 -17.51
CA ILE A 376 -4.66 6.70 -18.12
C ILE A 376 -4.99 6.48 -19.60
N THR A 377 -4.15 5.70 -20.31
CA THR A 377 -4.40 5.31 -21.70
C THR A 377 -5.69 4.49 -21.82
N MET A 378 -5.94 3.56 -20.90
CA MET A 378 -7.20 2.81 -20.81
C MET A 378 -8.39 3.73 -20.56
N LEU A 379 -8.33 4.62 -19.57
CA LEU A 379 -9.42 5.54 -19.22
C LEU A 379 -9.78 6.49 -20.37
N LEU A 380 -8.78 7.08 -21.03
CA LEU A 380 -9.01 8.09 -22.07
C LEU A 380 -9.30 7.47 -23.44
N ARG A 381 -8.57 6.43 -23.87
CA ARG A 381 -8.65 5.89 -25.25
C ARG A 381 -9.51 4.64 -25.41
N TYR A 382 -9.62 3.79 -24.39
CA TYR A 382 -10.43 2.55 -24.49
C TYR A 382 -11.79 2.70 -23.80
N MET A 383 -11.85 3.37 -22.64
CA MET A 383 -13.10 3.68 -21.93
C MET A 383 -13.72 5.03 -22.34
N GLU A 384 -13.03 5.84 -23.15
CA GLU A 384 -13.53 7.10 -23.72
C GLU A 384 -14.03 8.13 -22.68
N PHE A 385 -13.43 8.21 -21.47
CA PHE A 385 -13.82 9.23 -20.48
C PHE A 385 -13.46 10.66 -20.91
N ARG A 386 -14.24 11.66 -20.44
CA ARG A 386 -14.11 13.07 -20.85
C ARG A 386 -12.72 13.65 -20.57
N ARG A 387 -12.24 13.43 -19.34
CA ARG A 387 -10.97 13.92 -18.80
C ARG A 387 -10.60 13.12 -17.54
N VAL A 388 -9.31 12.97 -17.27
CA VAL A 388 -8.75 12.29 -16.08
C VAL A 388 -7.97 13.31 -15.24
N PHE A 389 -8.15 13.28 -13.93
CA PHE A 389 -7.28 13.90 -12.94
C PHE A 389 -6.66 12.79 -12.07
N ILE A 390 -5.48 13.05 -11.50
CA ILE A 390 -4.66 12.02 -10.83
C ILE A 390 -4.29 12.54 -9.44
N ALA A 391 -4.57 11.75 -8.41
CA ALA A 391 -4.28 12.09 -7.02
C ALA A 391 -3.51 10.95 -6.34
N GLN A 392 -2.56 11.28 -5.46
CA GLN A 392 -1.84 10.29 -4.66
C GLN A 392 -2.66 9.91 -3.41
N GLU A 393 -2.60 8.64 -2.99
CA GLU A 393 -3.37 8.11 -1.86
C GLU A 393 -3.27 8.97 -0.60
N SER A 394 -2.05 9.33 -0.15
CA SER A 394 -1.88 10.12 1.08
C SER A 394 -2.33 11.57 0.94
N VAL A 395 -2.26 12.17 -0.26
CA VAL A 395 -2.88 13.48 -0.53
C VAL A 395 -4.39 13.39 -0.38
N CYS A 396 -5.01 12.36 -0.94
CA CYS A 396 -6.44 12.13 -0.76
C CYS A 396 -6.80 11.94 0.71
N VAL A 397 -6.05 11.16 1.49
CA VAL A 397 -6.29 11.01 2.94
C VAL A 397 -6.24 12.37 3.66
N SER A 398 -5.26 13.21 3.34
CA SER A 398 -5.14 14.58 3.88
C SER A 398 -6.37 15.45 3.60
N PHE A 399 -6.92 15.41 2.38
CA PHE A 399 -8.18 16.10 2.05
C PHE A 399 -9.42 15.47 2.72
N GLY A 400 -9.49 14.14 2.80
CA GLY A 400 -10.61 13.42 3.42
C GLY A 400 -10.70 13.65 4.93
N ALA A 401 -9.56 13.67 5.63
CA ALA A 401 -9.48 13.94 7.07
C ALA A 401 -9.57 15.44 7.43
N GLY A 402 -9.24 16.32 6.47
CA GLY A 402 -9.18 17.76 6.67
C GLY A 402 -7.88 18.26 7.33
N MET A 403 -6.76 17.57 7.10
CA MET A 403 -5.49 17.80 7.78
C MET A 403 -4.45 18.35 6.79
N SER A 404 -3.84 19.50 7.08
CA SER A 404 -2.84 20.12 6.19
C SER A 404 -1.40 19.70 6.45
N VAL A 405 -1.13 19.07 7.60
CA VAL A 405 0.15 18.42 7.92
C VAL A 405 -0.17 17.10 8.61
N ALA A 406 0.26 15.97 8.04
CA ALA A 406 0.02 14.64 8.59
C ALA A 406 1.09 13.63 8.14
N CYS A 407 1.38 12.64 8.98
CA CYS A 407 2.06 11.41 8.57
C CYS A 407 0.97 10.35 8.34
N ILE A 408 0.77 9.95 7.09
CA ILE A 408 -0.26 8.97 6.72
C ILE A 408 0.34 7.57 6.77
N VAL A 409 -0.42 6.63 7.34
CA VAL A 409 -0.06 5.21 7.47
C VAL A 409 -1.22 4.36 6.93
N ASP A 410 -1.18 3.93 5.67
CA ASP A 410 -2.19 2.99 5.14
C ASP A 410 -1.71 1.56 5.38
N ILE A 411 -2.47 0.80 6.16
CA ILE A 411 -2.24 -0.64 6.35
C ILE A 411 -3.19 -1.39 5.42
N GLY A 412 -2.71 -1.67 4.21
CA GLY A 412 -3.44 -2.35 3.16
C GLY A 412 -3.53 -3.88 3.37
N ALA A 413 -4.01 -4.57 2.33
CA ALA A 413 -4.07 -6.03 2.33
C ALA A 413 -2.68 -6.66 2.12
N GLN A 414 -1.90 -6.17 1.16
CA GLN A 414 -0.66 -6.83 0.70
C GLN A 414 0.61 -6.00 0.91
N THR A 415 0.42 -4.73 1.25
CA THR A 415 1.43 -3.71 1.48
C THR A 415 0.92 -2.77 2.57
N SER A 416 1.85 -2.07 3.21
CA SER A 416 1.54 -0.95 4.11
C SER A 416 2.42 0.23 3.70
N THR A 417 1.85 1.43 3.55
CA THR A 417 2.60 2.63 3.13
C THR A 417 2.71 3.62 4.28
N VAL A 418 3.80 4.39 4.28
CA VAL A 418 3.97 5.56 5.14
C VAL A 418 4.41 6.75 4.29
N THR A 419 3.79 7.92 4.44
CA THR A 419 4.14 9.14 3.71
C THR A 419 3.74 10.39 4.50
N CYS A 420 4.63 11.38 4.56
CA CYS A 420 4.36 12.69 5.12
C CYS A 420 3.76 13.63 4.07
N VAL A 421 2.68 14.31 4.46
CA VAL A 421 1.97 15.29 3.62
C VAL A 421 2.02 16.66 4.30
N GLU A 422 2.48 17.70 3.60
CA GLU A 422 2.44 19.11 4.01
C GLU A 422 1.82 19.93 2.86
N ASP A 423 0.79 20.75 3.17
CA ASP A 423 0.03 21.62 2.26
C ASP A 423 -0.43 20.94 0.94
N GLY A 424 -1.01 19.74 1.07
CA GLY A 424 -1.65 19.02 -0.03
C GLY A 424 -0.70 18.27 -0.97
N MET A 425 0.57 18.12 -0.59
CA MET A 425 1.59 17.40 -1.37
C MET A 425 2.31 16.34 -0.54
N CYS A 426 2.55 15.16 -1.13
CA CYS A 426 3.38 14.11 -0.50
C CYS A 426 4.87 14.46 -0.61
N ILE A 427 5.53 14.68 0.53
CA ILE A 427 6.98 14.93 0.60
C ILE A 427 7.71 13.73 0.00
N PRO A 428 8.48 13.87 -1.10
CA PRO A 428 9.06 12.74 -1.83
C PRO A 428 9.85 11.80 -0.93
N ASP A 429 10.90 12.31 -0.28
CA ASP A 429 11.86 11.52 0.50
C ASP A 429 11.28 10.91 1.79
N SER A 430 10.00 11.15 2.09
CA SER A 430 9.28 10.51 3.20
C SER A 430 8.63 9.18 2.83
N ARG A 431 8.53 8.87 1.54
CA ARG A 431 7.68 7.78 1.03
C ARG A 431 8.33 6.41 1.28
N VAL A 432 7.64 5.58 2.06
CA VAL A 432 8.01 4.20 2.38
C VAL A 432 6.89 3.26 1.96
N CYS A 433 7.24 2.19 1.25
CA CYS A 433 6.33 1.07 0.96
C CYS A 433 6.87 -0.20 1.62
N LEU A 434 6.07 -0.81 2.49
CA LEU A 434 6.39 -2.04 3.20
C LEU A 434 5.66 -3.20 2.53
N HIS A 435 6.38 -4.27 2.19
CA HIS A 435 5.84 -5.40 1.43
C HIS A 435 5.10 -6.42 2.32
N TYR A 436 4.28 -5.93 3.26
CA TYR A 436 3.40 -6.73 4.11
C TYR A 436 2.14 -5.99 4.54
N GLY A 437 1.08 -6.72 4.88
CA GLY A 437 -0.20 -6.15 5.31
C GLY A 437 -1.17 -7.17 5.92
N GLY A 438 -2.47 -6.91 5.78
CA GLY A 438 -3.55 -7.76 6.32
C GLY A 438 -3.56 -9.22 5.83
N ASP A 439 -3.01 -9.53 4.65
CA ASP A 439 -2.84 -10.88 4.11
C ASP A 439 -1.80 -11.65 4.93
N ASP A 440 -0.67 -11.03 5.26
CA ASP A 440 0.39 -11.63 6.08
C ASP A 440 -0.08 -11.92 7.50
N ILE A 441 -0.85 -11.01 8.09
CA ILE A 441 -1.54 -11.23 9.38
C ILE A 441 -2.52 -12.42 9.26
N THR A 442 -3.21 -12.58 8.13
CA THR A 442 -4.11 -13.73 7.88
C THR A 442 -3.33 -15.05 7.85
N TYR A 443 -2.27 -15.13 7.04
CA TYR A 443 -1.40 -16.31 6.95
C TYR A 443 -0.81 -16.68 8.31
N PHE A 444 -0.28 -15.70 9.05
CA PHE A 444 0.33 -15.92 10.35
C PHE A 444 -0.70 -16.36 11.40
N PHE A 445 -1.89 -15.74 11.42
CA PHE A 445 -2.96 -16.13 12.33
C PHE A 445 -3.39 -17.59 12.11
N ILE A 446 -3.57 -18.02 10.86
CA ILE A 446 -3.89 -19.42 10.56
C ILE A 446 -2.72 -20.37 10.91
N LYS A 447 -1.45 -19.98 10.71
CA LYS A 447 -0.29 -20.76 11.18
C LYS A 447 -0.26 -20.89 12.71
N LEU A 448 -0.68 -19.86 13.46
CA LEU A 448 -0.84 -19.90 14.92
C LEU A 448 -2.00 -20.82 15.35
N LEU A 449 -3.20 -20.62 14.79
CA LEU A 449 -4.38 -21.44 15.13
C LEU A 449 -4.13 -22.94 14.88
N ARG A 450 -3.47 -23.29 13.76
CA ARG A 450 -3.09 -24.69 13.46
C ARG A 450 -2.20 -25.31 14.55
N ARG A 451 -1.31 -24.53 15.18
CA ARG A 451 -0.48 -24.98 16.33
C ARG A 451 -1.37 -25.21 17.56
N SER A 452 -2.25 -24.25 17.86
CA SER A 452 -3.32 -24.31 18.87
C SER A 452 -4.48 -25.26 18.51
N LYS A 453 -4.22 -26.24 17.63
CA LYS A 453 -5.09 -27.37 17.24
C LYS A 453 -6.41 -26.95 16.60
N PHE A 454 -6.33 -26.05 15.63
CA PHE A 454 -7.46 -25.55 14.83
C PHE A 454 -8.48 -26.65 14.45
N PRO A 455 -9.76 -26.53 14.83
CA PRO A 455 -10.75 -27.60 14.63
C PRO A 455 -11.07 -27.91 13.16
N TYR A 456 -10.96 -26.92 12.27
CA TYR A 456 -11.17 -27.09 10.82
C TYR A 456 -9.83 -27.40 10.14
N SER A 457 -9.34 -28.61 10.41
CA SER A 457 -7.99 -29.10 10.08
C SER A 457 -7.64 -29.06 8.58
N GLU A 458 -8.66 -29.19 7.74
CA GLU A 458 -8.63 -29.35 6.30
C GLU A 458 -8.77 -28.04 5.52
N MET A 459 -8.76 -26.89 6.22
CA MET A 459 -8.69 -25.54 5.64
C MET A 459 -7.47 -25.41 4.72
N ASP A 460 -7.70 -24.99 3.48
CA ASP A 460 -6.67 -24.75 2.48
C ASP A 460 -6.76 -23.31 1.97
N LEU A 461 -5.73 -22.51 2.24
CA LEU A 461 -5.71 -21.07 1.89
C LEU A 461 -5.63 -20.80 0.38
N ASN A 462 -5.44 -21.84 -0.44
CA ASN A 462 -5.60 -21.75 -1.90
C ASN A 462 -7.08 -21.73 -2.33
N ARG A 463 -8.01 -22.19 -1.47
CA ARG A 463 -9.46 -22.18 -1.74
C ARG A 463 -10.06 -20.82 -1.38
N VAL A 464 -10.85 -20.26 -2.28
CA VAL A 464 -11.37 -18.89 -2.16
C VAL A 464 -12.22 -18.71 -0.90
N TYR A 465 -13.06 -19.69 -0.58
CA TYR A 465 -13.96 -19.63 0.58
C TYR A 465 -13.23 -19.80 1.92
N ASP A 466 -12.14 -20.55 1.94
CA ASP A 466 -11.28 -20.70 3.12
C ASP A 466 -10.42 -19.46 3.36
N TRP A 467 -9.92 -18.84 2.29
CA TRP A 467 -9.23 -17.56 2.37
C TRP A 467 -10.16 -16.47 2.94
N LEU A 468 -11.38 -16.35 2.42
CA LEU A 468 -12.38 -15.40 2.91
C LEU A 468 -12.77 -15.68 4.37
N LEU A 469 -12.91 -16.95 4.77
CA LEU A 469 -13.12 -17.35 6.16
C LEU A 469 -11.94 -16.99 7.06
N ALA A 470 -10.71 -17.15 6.58
CA ALA A 470 -9.51 -16.77 7.33
C ALA A 470 -9.42 -15.24 7.52
N GLU A 471 -9.83 -14.44 6.52
CA GLU A 471 -9.95 -12.99 6.67
C GLU A 471 -11.07 -12.62 7.67
N GLU A 472 -12.26 -13.24 7.60
CA GLU A 472 -13.36 -13.05 8.56
C GLU A 472 -12.91 -13.37 10.00
N MET A 473 -12.17 -14.46 10.19
CA MET A 473 -11.65 -14.85 11.50
C MET A 473 -10.56 -13.90 12.01
N LYS A 474 -9.67 -13.39 11.14
CA LYS A 474 -8.71 -12.32 11.50
C LYS A 474 -9.46 -11.08 11.98
N GLU A 475 -10.41 -10.58 11.20
CA GLU A 475 -11.13 -9.34 11.49
C GLU A 475 -11.97 -9.43 12.78
N LYS A 476 -12.51 -10.62 13.10
CA LYS A 476 -13.29 -10.84 14.32
C LYS A 476 -12.45 -11.15 15.56
N PHE A 477 -11.31 -11.83 15.43
CA PHE A 477 -10.59 -12.40 16.58
C PHE A 477 -9.28 -11.69 16.92
N CYS A 478 -8.62 -11.01 15.96
CA CYS A 478 -7.32 -10.37 16.22
C CYS A 478 -7.48 -9.01 16.95
N THR A 479 -6.61 -8.74 17.91
CA THR A 479 -6.58 -7.46 18.64
C THR A 479 -5.19 -7.20 19.22
N LEU A 480 -4.79 -5.93 19.31
CA LEU A 480 -3.60 -5.47 20.02
C LEU A 480 -3.92 -4.86 21.40
N ASP A 481 -5.19 -4.83 21.83
CA ASP A 481 -5.53 -4.48 23.21
C ASP A 481 -5.30 -5.67 24.15
N GLU A 482 -4.18 -5.60 24.87
CA GLU A 482 -3.79 -6.48 25.97
C GLU A 482 -4.85 -6.66 27.07
N ALA A 483 -5.88 -5.79 27.16
CA ALA A 483 -6.99 -6.01 28.11
C ALA A 483 -7.73 -7.32 27.81
N ASN A 484 -7.79 -7.68 26.53
CA ASN A 484 -8.54 -8.82 26.02
C ASN A 484 -7.76 -10.15 26.10
N LEU A 485 -6.54 -10.17 26.67
CA LEU A 485 -5.68 -11.36 26.79
C LEU A 485 -6.25 -12.39 27.80
N THR A 486 -7.30 -13.05 27.35
CA THR A 486 -8.17 -13.98 28.06
C THR A 486 -8.54 -15.12 27.12
N ILE A 487 -9.02 -16.25 27.66
CA ILE A 487 -9.46 -17.37 26.80
C ILE A 487 -10.84 -17.02 26.26
N GLN A 488 -10.92 -16.65 24.99
CA GLN A 488 -12.19 -16.36 24.31
C GLN A 488 -12.72 -17.64 23.67
N LEU A 489 -14.03 -17.89 23.82
CA LEU A 489 -14.74 -18.92 23.06
C LEU A 489 -15.42 -18.22 21.88
N ASN A 490 -14.93 -18.50 20.68
CA ASN A 490 -15.38 -17.92 19.42
C ASN A 490 -16.05 -19.00 18.56
N GLU A 491 -16.87 -18.57 17.59
CA GLU A 491 -17.53 -19.44 16.62
C GLU A 491 -17.30 -18.95 15.19
N PHE A 492 -17.22 -19.88 14.24
CA PHE A 492 -17.04 -19.59 12.82
C PHE A 492 -17.82 -20.59 11.95
N TYR A 493 -18.07 -20.21 10.69
CA TYR A 493 -19.06 -20.87 9.83
C TYR A 493 -18.43 -21.21 8.48
N VAL A 494 -18.07 -22.48 8.27
CA VAL A 494 -17.54 -22.97 6.98
C VAL A 494 -18.71 -23.12 6.01
N ARG A 495 -18.79 -22.19 5.05
CA ARG A 495 -19.78 -22.17 3.97
C ARG A 495 -19.12 -22.62 2.67
N ALA A 496 -19.01 -23.93 2.48
CA ALA A 496 -18.41 -24.51 1.29
C ALA A 496 -19.46 -24.72 0.17
N PRO A 497 -19.10 -24.63 -1.12
CA PRO A 497 -20.02 -24.86 -2.22
C PRO A 497 -20.59 -26.29 -2.20
N ASN A 498 -21.89 -26.42 -2.52
CA ASN A 498 -22.63 -27.68 -2.61
C ASN A 498 -22.58 -28.55 -1.33
N LYS A 499 -22.36 -27.93 -0.16
CA LYS A 499 -22.36 -28.56 1.16
C LYS A 499 -23.20 -27.73 2.14
N PRO A 500 -23.80 -28.35 3.18
CA PRO A 500 -24.44 -27.60 4.26
C PRO A 500 -23.40 -26.80 5.06
N THR A 501 -23.82 -25.69 5.67
CA THR A 501 -22.94 -24.86 6.50
C THR A 501 -22.49 -25.63 7.75
N LEU A 502 -21.19 -25.64 8.02
CA LEU A 502 -20.62 -26.24 9.25
C LEU A 502 -20.24 -25.15 10.24
N LYS A 503 -20.90 -25.13 11.40
CA LYS A 503 -20.55 -24.25 12.52
C LYS A 503 -19.50 -24.93 13.39
N TYR A 504 -18.38 -24.27 13.62
CA TYR A 504 -17.32 -24.71 14.52
C TYR A 504 -17.24 -23.78 15.74
N GLN A 505 -16.84 -24.33 16.87
CA GLN A 505 -16.42 -23.58 18.06
C GLN A 505 -14.90 -23.69 18.22
N ILE A 506 -14.25 -22.59 18.62
CA ILE A 506 -12.80 -22.52 18.85
C ILE A 506 -12.50 -21.66 20.06
N LYS A 507 -11.50 -22.04 20.85
CA LYS A 507 -10.89 -21.15 21.85
C LYS A 507 -9.64 -20.50 21.29
N THR A 508 -9.54 -19.19 21.46
CA THR A 508 -8.36 -18.38 21.18
C THR A 508 -7.78 -17.85 22.50
N TYR A 509 -6.47 -17.55 22.49
CA TYR A 509 -5.79 -16.91 23.62
C TYR A 509 -4.73 -15.92 23.11
N ASP A 510 -3.43 -16.18 23.34
CA ASP A 510 -2.36 -15.28 22.94
C ASP A 510 -2.15 -15.22 21.42
N ASP A 511 -2.57 -16.26 20.67
CA ASP A 511 -2.56 -16.29 19.20
C ASP A 511 -3.26 -15.07 18.56
N ALA A 512 -4.34 -14.58 19.18
CA ALA A 512 -5.12 -13.43 18.73
C ALA A 512 -4.37 -12.09 18.81
N ILE A 513 -3.41 -11.99 19.74
CA ILE A 513 -2.58 -10.79 19.94
C ILE A 513 -1.22 -10.93 19.22
N ILE A 514 -0.69 -12.16 19.16
CA ILE A 514 0.58 -12.43 18.48
C ILE A 514 0.45 -12.23 16.97
N ALA A 515 -0.67 -12.59 16.34
CA ALA A 515 -0.87 -12.41 14.89
C ALA A 515 -0.68 -10.95 14.41
N PRO A 516 -1.39 -9.94 14.94
CA PRO A 516 -1.20 -8.55 14.51
C PRO A 516 0.14 -7.92 14.96
N MET A 517 0.86 -8.50 15.93
CA MET A 517 2.21 -8.04 16.29
C MET A 517 3.24 -8.23 15.16
N LEU A 518 2.91 -8.99 14.10
CA LEU A 518 3.68 -9.09 12.86
C LEU A 518 4.01 -7.71 12.25
N LEU A 519 3.15 -6.70 12.42
CA LEU A 519 3.42 -5.32 11.98
C LEU A 519 4.69 -4.72 12.59
N PHE A 520 5.12 -5.21 13.75
CA PHE A 520 6.33 -4.77 14.46
C PHE A 520 7.42 -5.85 14.49
N TYR A 521 7.12 -7.03 13.96
CA TYR A 521 7.97 -8.21 13.89
C TYR A 521 7.96 -8.81 12.46
N PRO A 522 8.20 -8.00 11.41
CA PRO A 522 7.98 -8.44 10.02
C PRO A 522 8.92 -9.56 9.58
N HIS A 523 10.06 -9.77 10.26
CA HIS A 523 10.98 -10.89 10.00
C HIS A 523 10.30 -12.27 10.09
N ILE A 524 9.14 -12.39 10.76
CA ILE A 524 8.29 -13.60 10.73
C ILE A 524 7.93 -14.03 9.29
N ILE A 525 7.92 -13.10 8.34
CA ILE A 525 7.76 -13.34 6.92
C ILE A 525 9.11 -13.71 6.32
N ASN A 526 9.19 -14.88 5.67
CA ASN A 526 10.29 -15.21 4.77
C ASN A 526 10.17 -14.34 3.49
N PHE A 527 10.72 -13.12 3.55
CA PHE A 527 10.65 -12.15 2.44
C PHE A 527 11.37 -12.60 1.18
N ASN A 528 12.38 -13.49 1.29
CA ASN A 528 13.04 -14.06 0.13
C ASN A 528 12.03 -14.89 -0.68
N LYS A 529 11.40 -15.89 -0.03
CA LYS A 529 10.33 -16.72 -0.60
C LYS A 529 9.18 -15.87 -1.13
N LYS A 530 8.73 -14.87 -0.37
CA LYS A 530 7.68 -13.93 -0.79
C LYS A 530 8.06 -13.13 -2.04
N ARG A 531 9.31 -12.64 -2.15
CA ARG A 531 9.78 -11.91 -3.36
C ARG A 531 9.91 -12.85 -4.56
N THR A 532 10.41 -14.07 -4.35
CA THR A 532 10.60 -15.09 -5.39
C THR A 532 9.31 -15.45 -6.11
N GLU A 533 8.17 -15.46 -5.40
CA GLU A 533 6.86 -15.67 -6.01
C GLU A 533 6.39 -14.52 -6.92
N PHE A 534 6.98 -13.31 -6.84
CA PHE A 534 6.52 -12.09 -7.51
C PHE A 534 7.63 -11.41 -8.34
N LEU A 535 8.49 -12.19 -9.00
CA LEU A 535 9.49 -11.67 -9.94
C LEU A 535 8.84 -10.84 -11.07
N GLN A 536 9.29 -9.58 -11.22
CA GLN A 536 8.72 -8.60 -12.15
C GLN A 536 9.09 -8.94 -13.61
N LYS A 537 8.20 -9.62 -14.34
CA LYS A 537 8.48 -10.12 -15.70
C LYS A 537 8.59 -9.03 -16.78
N PHE A 538 8.13 -7.81 -16.51
CA PHE A 538 8.05 -6.73 -17.49
C PHE A 538 8.78 -5.49 -16.96
N VAL A 539 9.90 -5.14 -17.59
CA VAL A 539 10.72 -3.96 -17.29
C VAL A 539 10.63 -2.96 -18.45
N SER A 540 10.49 -1.66 -18.17
CA SER A 540 10.33 -0.64 -19.21
C SER A 540 11.68 -0.07 -19.64
N TYR A 541 12.31 -0.64 -20.67
CA TYR A 541 13.55 -0.08 -21.23
C TYR A 541 13.39 1.28 -21.96
N THR A 542 12.21 1.90 -21.89
CA THR A 542 11.85 3.15 -22.60
C THR A 542 11.24 4.23 -21.70
N ILE A 543 11.08 3.93 -20.41
CA ILE A 543 10.78 4.91 -19.36
C ILE A 543 11.95 4.80 -18.39
N ASP A 544 12.52 5.92 -17.96
CA ASP A 544 13.47 5.88 -16.85
C ASP A 544 12.67 5.52 -15.59
N ASP A 545 12.61 4.22 -15.25
CA ASP A 545 11.89 3.64 -14.09
C ASP A 545 12.55 4.01 -12.74
N ILE A 546 13.25 5.15 -12.68
CA ILE A 546 13.76 5.74 -11.44
C ILE A 546 12.58 6.36 -10.70
N THR A 547 12.19 5.72 -9.59
CA THR A 547 11.28 6.28 -8.58
C THR A 547 11.99 7.37 -7.77
N GLU A 548 12.28 8.50 -8.42
CA GLU A 548 12.92 9.66 -7.78
C GLU A 548 12.09 10.13 -6.56
N GLY A 549 12.67 9.98 -5.37
CA GLY A 549 12.02 10.28 -4.08
C GLY A 549 11.58 9.07 -3.26
N ALA A 550 11.52 7.86 -3.81
CA ALA A 550 11.57 6.67 -2.95
C ALA A 550 12.94 6.62 -2.25
N ILE A 551 12.99 6.25 -0.97
CA ILE A 551 14.25 6.21 -0.21
C ILE A 551 15.13 5.04 -0.69
N THR A 552 15.82 5.23 -1.81
CA THR A 552 16.83 4.31 -2.33
C THR A 552 18.18 4.59 -1.64
N ASN A 553 18.98 3.56 -1.40
CA ASN A 553 20.14 3.59 -0.47
C ASN A 553 21.34 4.50 -0.86
N ASN A 554 21.22 5.37 -1.87
CA ASN A 554 22.30 6.17 -2.46
C ASN A 554 22.77 7.38 -1.62
N GLY A 555 22.74 7.31 -0.29
CA GLY A 555 23.20 8.42 0.56
C GLY A 555 23.32 8.15 2.07
N VAL A 556 22.70 7.09 2.60
CA VAL A 556 22.72 6.82 4.05
C VAL A 556 23.99 6.04 4.41
N GLN A 557 25.00 6.76 4.93
CA GLN A 557 26.01 6.14 5.79
C GLN A 557 25.29 5.42 6.94
N PRO A 558 25.61 4.14 7.25
CA PRO A 558 24.85 3.34 8.22
C PRO A 558 25.03 3.90 9.63
N ALA A 559 24.14 4.84 10.00
CA ALA A 559 24.02 5.34 11.36
C ALA A 559 23.71 4.17 12.29
N PHE A 560 24.51 4.04 13.34
CA PHE A 560 24.57 2.88 14.23
C PHE A 560 23.19 2.28 14.55
N VAL A 561 23.03 0.98 14.25
CA VAL A 561 21.92 0.17 14.76
C VAL A 561 22.02 0.15 16.29
N MET A 562 21.30 1.06 16.95
CA MET A 562 21.36 1.23 18.41
C MET A 562 20.82 -0.02 19.10
N GLN A 563 21.61 -0.59 20.00
CA GLN A 563 21.28 -1.85 20.67
C GLN A 563 20.00 -1.73 21.51
N LYS A 564 19.12 -2.76 21.43
CA LYS A 564 17.89 -2.88 22.22
C LYS A 564 18.17 -2.58 23.71
N PRO A 565 17.55 -1.56 24.35
CA PRO A 565 17.83 -1.21 25.74
C PRO A 565 17.36 -2.30 26.71
N LYS A 566 18.15 -2.56 27.76
CA LYS A 566 17.75 -3.43 28.87
C LYS A 566 16.91 -2.62 29.86
N LEU A 567 15.69 -3.08 30.19
CA LEU A 567 14.89 -2.51 31.28
C LEU A 567 15.68 -2.52 32.60
N SER A 568 16.02 -1.34 33.10
CA SER A 568 16.66 -1.18 34.41
C SER A 568 15.60 -1.32 35.52
N VAL A 569 15.67 -2.41 36.28
CA VAL A 569 14.76 -2.64 37.41
C VAL A 569 15.18 -1.77 38.58
N ALA A 570 14.43 -0.68 38.81
CA ALA A 570 14.56 0.18 39.99
C ALA A 570 14.32 -0.64 41.27
N THR A 571 15.40 -1.13 41.87
CA THR A 571 15.38 -1.96 43.07
C THR A 571 15.52 -1.07 44.29
N GLN A 572 14.60 -1.20 45.24
CA GLN A 572 14.59 -0.40 46.46
C GLN A 572 15.77 -0.79 47.36
N ALA A 573 16.53 0.21 47.82
CA ALA A 573 17.45 0.10 48.95
C ALA A 573 16.93 1.01 50.07
N ALA A 574 16.70 0.43 51.25
CA ALA A 574 16.20 1.14 52.43
C ALA A 574 17.19 1.02 53.59
N THR A 575 16.92 1.77 54.68
CA THR A 575 17.72 1.86 55.92
C THR A 575 19.10 2.54 55.77
N GLN A 576 19.59 3.39 56.69
CA GLN A 576 19.20 3.64 58.09
C GLN A 576 19.21 5.15 58.51
N ILE A 577 18.22 5.56 59.34
CA ILE A 577 18.36 6.25 60.65
C ILE A 577 19.30 7.50 60.72
N ARG A 578 18.85 8.74 61.04
CA ARG A 578 18.42 9.22 62.40
C ARG A 578 17.82 10.66 62.40
N THR A 579 16.87 10.92 63.30
CA THR A 579 16.53 12.17 64.09
C THR A 579 17.09 13.56 63.67
N SER A 580 16.37 14.72 63.81
CA SER A 580 15.05 15.04 64.42
C SER A 580 14.58 16.49 64.14
N PHE A 581 13.29 16.76 64.44
CA PHE A 581 12.52 18.04 64.53
C PHE A 581 13.20 19.21 65.33
N PRO A 582 12.71 20.49 65.30
CA PRO A 582 11.33 20.95 64.99
C PRO A 582 11.14 22.26 64.16
N SER A 583 9.86 22.62 63.93
CA SER A 583 9.31 23.92 63.46
C SER A 583 8.49 24.61 64.60
N PRO A 584 7.69 25.69 64.43
CA PRO A 584 7.53 26.69 63.34
C PRO A 584 7.39 28.19 63.81
N SER A 585 7.14 29.12 62.87
CA SER A 585 6.35 30.40 63.01
C SER A 585 6.93 31.62 63.79
N PRO A 586 6.44 32.88 63.61
CA PRO A 586 5.72 33.50 62.46
C PRO A 586 6.16 34.97 62.06
N GLN A 587 5.47 35.51 61.05
CA GLN A 587 5.24 36.91 60.58
C GLN A 587 5.28 38.08 61.61
N PRO A 588 5.41 39.40 61.25
CA PRO A 588 4.62 40.10 60.18
C PRO A 588 5.18 41.38 59.46
N ARG A 589 4.39 41.93 58.50
CA ARG A 589 4.10 43.37 58.11
C ARG A 589 5.25 44.42 57.99
N ASP A 590 5.19 45.49 57.18
CA ASP A 590 4.25 46.01 56.15
C ASP A 590 4.98 47.03 55.21
N SER A 591 4.44 47.24 54.00
CA SER A 591 4.35 48.43 53.10
C SER A 591 4.99 49.82 53.47
N PRO A 592 5.12 50.82 52.52
CA PRO A 592 5.14 50.83 51.03
C PRO A 592 6.21 51.78 50.39
N GLY A 593 6.19 51.97 49.05
CA GLY A 593 6.19 53.37 48.51
C GLY A 593 7.25 53.89 47.49
N SER A 594 7.08 53.56 46.20
CA SER A 594 7.15 54.49 45.03
C SER A 594 8.47 55.16 44.52
N THR A 595 8.34 55.63 43.27
CA THR A 595 9.15 56.62 42.50
C THR A 595 10.60 56.33 42.05
N THR A 596 10.74 56.28 40.72
CA THR A 596 11.89 56.59 39.86
C THR A 596 12.20 58.13 39.87
N PRO A 597 13.17 58.72 39.11
CA PRO A 597 14.02 58.20 38.03
C PRO A 597 15.50 58.72 38.01
N LEU A 598 16.16 58.56 36.84
CA LEU A 598 17.28 59.34 36.26
C LEU A 598 18.69 58.70 36.20
N ARG A 599 19.49 59.27 35.29
CA ARG A 599 20.58 58.70 34.47
C ARG A 599 21.82 59.62 34.54
N ILE A 600 22.89 59.30 33.80
CA ILE A 600 24.18 60.03 33.59
C ILE A 600 25.26 59.54 34.58
N ASP A 601 26.21 58.67 34.19
CA ASP A 601 27.42 58.83 33.30
C ASP A 601 28.59 59.59 34.03
N ASN A 602 29.90 59.38 33.81
CA ASN A 602 30.66 58.65 32.77
C ASN A 602 32.13 58.29 33.22
N ASN A 603 32.95 57.78 32.27
CA ASN A 603 34.41 57.48 32.27
C ASN A 603 34.80 56.06 32.77
N THR A 604 35.73 55.30 32.15
CA THR A 604 36.80 55.63 31.15
C THR A 604 36.93 54.53 30.06
N VAL A 605 37.55 54.82 28.90
CA VAL A 605 37.58 53.96 27.69
C VAL A 605 38.99 53.71 27.13
N PRO A 606 39.26 52.51 26.57
CA PRO A 606 40.19 52.30 25.45
C PRO A 606 39.53 51.59 24.22
N ALA A 607 40.15 51.66 23.04
CA ALA A 607 39.60 51.22 21.73
C ALA A 607 40.27 49.97 21.13
N PRO A 608 39.67 49.34 20.09
CA PRO A 608 40.36 49.23 18.79
C PRO A 608 39.46 49.27 17.52
N SER A 609 40.07 49.26 16.33
CA SER A 609 39.49 49.17 14.96
C SER A 609 40.64 48.96 13.93
N PRO A 610 40.43 48.61 12.63
CA PRO A 610 39.18 48.40 11.85
C PRO A 610 39.10 47.03 11.10
N ILE A 611 38.17 46.91 10.15
CA ILE A 611 37.76 45.69 9.40
C ILE A 611 38.37 45.66 7.98
N PRO A 612 38.58 44.48 7.35
CA PRO A 612 38.12 44.32 5.95
C PRO A 612 37.49 42.95 5.58
N THR A 613 36.37 43.03 4.85
CA THR A 613 35.92 42.22 3.69
C THR A 613 36.09 40.69 3.64
N SER A 614 34.98 39.97 3.43
CA SER A 614 34.93 38.54 3.08
C SER A 614 35.17 38.26 1.59
N VAL A 615 35.65 37.05 1.26
CA VAL A 615 35.96 36.61 -0.11
C VAL A 615 35.23 35.31 -0.45
N LEU A 616 34.67 35.20 -1.66
CA LEU A 616 34.01 33.99 -2.17
C LEU A 616 35.02 32.86 -2.46
N PRO A 617 34.69 31.59 -2.17
CA PRO A 617 35.26 30.45 -2.87
C PRO A 617 34.63 30.35 -4.27
N THR A 618 35.44 30.45 -5.33
CA THR A 618 34.98 30.26 -6.71
C THR A 618 34.97 28.78 -7.09
N THR A 619 33.81 28.23 -7.43
CA THR A 619 33.68 26.91 -8.04
C THR A 619 34.08 26.94 -9.53
N GLN A 620 35.17 26.26 -9.87
CA GLN A 620 35.46 25.93 -11.27
C GLN A 620 34.78 24.60 -11.65
N PRO A 621 34.22 24.45 -12.86
CA PRO A 621 33.68 23.17 -13.32
C PRO A 621 34.83 22.21 -13.68
N ALA A 622 35.08 21.23 -12.82
CA ALA A 622 35.94 20.09 -13.16
C ALA A 622 35.24 19.24 -14.23
N SER A 623 35.93 18.95 -15.33
CA SER A 623 35.41 18.09 -16.41
C SER A 623 35.47 16.60 -16.01
N PRO A 624 34.44 15.80 -16.32
CA PRO A 624 34.45 14.37 -16.00
C PRO A 624 35.43 13.63 -16.90
N SER A 625 36.48 13.05 -16.31
CA SER A 625 37.40 12.13 -16.99
C SER A 625 36.72 10.79 -17.22
N VAL A 626 36.53 10.40 -18.48
CA VAL A 626 35.92 9.11 -18.85
C VAL A 626 36.90 7.96 -18.55
N SER A 627 36.70 7.28 -17.42
CA SER A 627 37.26 5.95 -17.16
C SER A 627 36.20 4.89 -17.47
N SER A 628 36.41 4.14 -18.55
CA SER A 628 35.49 3.09 -19.00
C SER A 628 35.65 1.77 -18.25
N ASN A 629 34.60 0.94 -18.31
CA ASN A 629 34.57 -0.48 -17.92
C ASN A 629 34.61 -0.80 -16.41
N ALA A 630 33.49 -0.56 -15.72
CA ALA A 630 33.06 -1.41 -14.61
C ALA A 630 31.70 -2.04 -14.98
N ARG A 631 31.69 -3.34 -15.30
CA ARG A 631 30.46 -4.08 -15.60
C ARG A 631 29.83 -4.54 -14.29
N ILE A 632 29.08 -3.66 -13.65
CA ILE A 632 28.38 -3.98 -12.38
C ILE A 632 27.44 -5.17 -12.62
N GLN A 633 27.61 -6.22 -11.83
CA GLN A 633 26.68 -7.35 -11.78
C GLN A 633 25.57 -6.98 -10.79
N ASN A 634 24.35 -6.78 -11.30
CA ASN A 634 23.20 -6.47 -10.48
C ASN A 634 22.67 -7.76 -9.80
N ALA A 635 23.30 -8.17 -8.70
CA ALA A 635 22.59 -8.98 -7.72
C ALA A 635 21.50 -8.08 -7.10
N PRO A 636 20.21 -8.48 -7.08
CA PRO A 636 19.13 -7.64 -6.61
C PRO A 636 19.16 -7.57 -5.08
N LEU A 637 19.92 -6.60 -4.56
CA LEU A 637 19.97 -6.22 -3.15
C LEU A 637 18.54 -6.16 -2.61
N VAL A 638 18.30 -6.74 -1.42
CA VAL A 638 17.03 -6.52 -0.73
C VAL A 638 16.92 -5.03 -0.45
N ASP A 639 15.84 -4.39 -0.89
CA ASP A 639 15.58 -3.01 -0.52
C ASP A 639 15.13 -2.98 0.94
N SER A 640 16.11 -2.86 1.83
CA SER A 640 16.01 -3.11 3.28
C SER A 640 14.88 -2.36 3.98
N ILE A 641 14.40 -1.28 3.36
CA ILE A 641 13.32 -0.42 3.83
C ILE A 641 11.95 -1.11 3.69
N SER A 642 11.75 -1.91 2.63
CA SER A 642 10.50 -2.64 2.37
C SER A 642 10.15 -3.73 3.40
N THR A 643 11.10 -4.07 4.28
CA THR A 643 10.98 -5.10 5.32
C THR A 643 11.08 -4.55 6.75
N LEU A 644 11.10 -3.22 6.94
CA LEU A 644 11.20 -2.59 8.26
C LEU A 644 9.95 -2.82 9.13
N PRO A 645 10.09 -2.89 10.46
CA PRO A 645 8.95 -2.75 11.39
C PRO A 645 8.19 -1.45 11.15
N LEU A 646 6.85 -1.48 11.28
CA LEU A 646 5.99 -0.34 10.98
C LEU A 646 6.34 0.90 11.82
N ASP A 647 6.73 0.72 13.09
CA ASP A 647 7.17 1.80 13.96
C ASP A 647 8.54 2.39 13.57
N ASP A 648 9.47 1.57 13.07
CA ASP A 648 10.75 2.05 12.51
C ASP A 648 10.55 2.78 11.16
N ALA A 649 9.64 2.28 10.32
CA ALA A 649 9.28 2.91 9.04
C ALA A 649 8.66 4.31 9.23
N ILE A 650 7.79 4.48 10.24
CA ILE A 650 7.23 5.79 10.60
C ILE A 650 8.30 6.75 11.10
N ILE A 651 9.21 6.29 11.96
CA ILE A 651 10.33 7.11 12.46
C ILE A 651 11.23 7.53 11.30
N GLN A 652 11.57 6.63 10.38
CA GLN A 652 12.37 6.94 9.20
C GLN A 652 11.66 7.94 8.27
N SER A 653 10.39 7.68 7.92
CA SER A 653 9.58 8.56 7.06
C SER A 653 9.54 9.99 7.57
N ILE A 654 9.24 10.19 8.86
CA ILE A 654 9.15 11.52 9.48
C ILE A 654 10.52 12.18 9.58
N ASN A 655 11.58 11.45 9.94
CA ASN A 655 12.91 12.02 10.12
C ASN A 655 13.58 12.39 8.78
N THR A 656 13.25 11.70 7.68
CA THR A 656 13.71 12.10 6.34
C THR A 656 12.85 13.23 5.77
N ALA A 657 11.56 13.31 6.10
CA ALA A 657 10.67 14.39 5.66
C ALA A 657 11.05 15.78 6.18
N ALA A 658 11.71 15.87 7.35
CA ALA A 658 11.64 17.06 8.18
C ALA A 658 12.83 17.26 9.14
N THR A 659 13.23 18.52 9.33
CA THR A 659 14.05 18.93 10.48
C THR A 659 13.26 18.79 11.80
N GLU A 660 13.95 18.70 12.94
CA GLU A 660 13.34 18.38 14.25
C GLU A 660 12.06 19.19 14.57
N GLU A 661 12.06 20.50 14.33
CA GLU A 661 10.90 21.38 14.57
C GLU A 661 9.68 21.02 13.71
N ARG A 662 9.90 20.63 12.44
CA ARG A 662 8.83 20.17 11.55
C ARG A 662 8.43 18.73 11.86
N ALA A 663 9.38 17.87 12.22
CA ALA A 663 9.15 16.48 12.59
C ALA A 663 8.14 16.38 13.76
N LYS A 664 8.22 17.29 14.74
CA LYS A 664 7.24 17.39 15.84
C LYS A 664 5.79 17.54 15.34
N LYS A 665 5.54 18.29 14.25
CA LYS A 665 4.18 18.39 13.65
C LYS A 665 3.69 17.01 13.20
N PHE A 666 4.52 16.25 12.50
CA PHE A 666 4.17 14.92 11.99
C PHE A 666 3.97 13.91 13.12
N TYR A 667 4.81 13.90 14.16
CA TYR A 667 4.60 13.06 15.34
C TYR A 667 3.33 13.44 16.14
N SER A 668 2.91 14.70 16.10
CA SER A 668 1.62 15.17 16.67
C SER A 668 0.40 14.92 15.75
N SER A 669 0.59 14.26 14.60
CA SER A 669 -0.39 14.18 13.51
C SER A 669 -0.19 12.91 12.68
N ILE A 670 -0.10 11.75 13.34
CA ILE A 670 0.02 10.45 12.66
C ILE A 670 -1.40 9.91 12.44
N LEU A 671 -1.80 9.64 11.19
CA LEU A 671 -3.14 9.18 10.84
C LEU A 671 -3.08 7.77 10.23
N VAL A 672 -3.67 6.80 10.93
CA VAL A 672 -3.73 5.40 10.49
C VAL A 672 -5.01 5.15 9.67
N VAL A 673 -4.83 4.58 8.48
CA VAL A 673 -5.90 4.24 7.52
C VAL A 673 -5.72 2.82 6.98
N GLY A 674 -6.50 2.45 5.96
CA GLY A 674 -6.48 1.11 5.37
C GLY A 674 -7.35 0.10 6.11
N GLY A 675 -7.34 -1.14 5.62
CA GLY A 675 -8.12 -2.25 6.19
C GLY A 675 -7.50 -2.86 7.43
N GLY A 676 -6.18 -3.05 7.43
CA GLY A 676 -5.43 -3.58 8.58
C GLY A 676 -5.35 -2.59 9.75
N GLY A 677 -5.53 -1.29 9.49
CA GLY A 677 -5.61 -0.25 10.51
C GLY A 677 -6.82 -0.38 11.45
N LEU A 678 -7.84 -1.16 11.07
CA LEU A 678 -9.03 -1.41 11.88
C LEU A 678 -8.82 -2.43 13.01
N ILE A 679 -7.68 -3.13 13.07
CA ILE A 679 -7.45 -4.14 14.12
C ILE A 679 -7.45 -3.45 15.50
N PRO A 680 -8.36 -3.81 16.43
CA PRO A 680 -8.56 -3.04 17.66
C PRO A 680 -7.27 -2.97 18.50
N GLY A 681 -6.76 -1.77 18.70
CA GLY A 681 -5.54 -1.50 19.48
C GLY A 681 -4.30 -1.11 18.67
N VAL A 682 -4.31 -1.17 17.32
CA VAL A 682 -3.17 -0.76 16.46
C VAL A 682 -2.64 0.64 16.83
N ASN A 683 -3.52 1.63 16.94
CA ASN A 683 -3.13 3.03 17.14
C ASN A 683 -2.46 3.23 18.51
N LYS A 684 -3.01 2.60 19.55
CA LYS A 684 -2.43 2.60 20.89
C LYS A 684 -1.07 1.87 20.93
N MET A 685 -0.96 0.73 20.23
CA MET A 685 0.29 -0.01 20.14
C MET A 685 1.38 0.83 19.45
N LEU A 686 1.03 1.54 18.36
CA LEU A 686 1.88 2.52 17.70
C LEU A 686 2.26 3.67 18.63
N GLU A 687 1.29 4.30 19.31
CA GLU A 687 1.51 5.40 20.25
C GLU A 687 2.49 5.01 21.37
N GLU A 688 2.27 3.87 22.04
CA GLU A 688 3.13 3.37 23.11
C GLU A 688 4.53 2.99 22.59
N ARG A 689 4.64 2.40 21.38
CA ARG A 689 5.95 2.03 20.78
C ARG A 689 6.74 3.26 20.33
N LEU A 690 6.13 4.15 19.54
CA LEU A 690 6.76 5.38 19.08
C LEU A 690 7.18 6.25 20.27
N SER A 691 6.32 6.44 21.27
CA SER A 691 6.67 7.20 22.49
C SER A 691 7.82 6.57 23.30
N SER A 692 8.06 5.26 23.17
CA SER A 692 9.20 4.58 23.82
C SER A 692 10.52 4.67 23.06
N ARG A 693 10.47 4.99 21.76
CA ARG A 693 11.63 5.09 20.85
C ARG A 693 11.98 6.56 20.54
N GLN A 694 11.02 7.46 20.67
CA GLN A 694 11.15 8.90 20.45
C GLN A 694 11.93 9.59 21.60
N ILE A 695 12.74 10.58 21.24
CA ILE A 695 13.52 11.40 22.19
C ILE A 695 12.60 12.42 22.90
N GLN A 696 13.04 12.91 24.06
CA GLN A 696 12.35 13.75 25.05
C GLN A 696 11.79 15.12 24.56
N ASN A 697 11.71 15.36 23.26
CA ASN A 697 11.51 16.68 22.65
C ASN A 697 10.15 16.87 21.94
N ALA A 698 9.27 15.86 21.91
CA ALA A 698 7.93 15.95 21.32
C ALA A 698 6.87 16.07 22.42
N ASP A 699 6.44 17.29 22.75
CA ASP A 699 5.52 17.58 23.86
C ASP A 699 4.11 17.00 23.69
N LYS A 700 3.74 16.61 22.47
CA LYS A 700 2.53 15.85 22.15
C LYS A 700 2.78 14.92 20.95
N LEU A 701 2.80 13.62 21.20
CA LEU A 701 2.64 12.59 20.15
C LEU A 701 1.16 12.21 20.11
N GLU A 702 0.59 12.01 18.92
CA GLU A 702 -0.83 11.67 18.76
C GLU A 702 -1.04 10.77 17.54
N VAL A 703 -1.49 9.53 17.76
CA VAL A 703 -1.85 8.57 16.71
C VAL A 703 -3.36 8.60 16.53
N LEU A 704 -3.79 9.41 15.57
CA LEU A 704 -5.18 9.69 15.24
C LEU A 704 -5.82 8.51 14.48
N THR A 705 -7.03 8.16 14.88
CA THR A 705 -8.00 7.53 13.98
C THR A 705 -8.48 8.55 12.95
N SER A 706 -9.09 8.06 11.86
CA SER A 706 -10.09 8.84 11.13
C SER A 706 -11.04 9.52 12.12
N SER A 707 -11.19 10.84 11.99
CA SER A 707 -12.03 11.65 12.89
C SER A 707 -13.44 11.79 12.31
N ARG A 708 -14.44 11.96 13.19
CA ARG A 708 -15.86 12.16 12.83
C ARG A 708 -16.55 10.92 12.23
N ASP A 709 -16.30 9.73 12.80
CA ASP A 709 -17.04 8.49 12.51
C ASP A 709 -16.94 7.94 11.07
N LEU A 710 -16.17 8.59 10.19
CA LEU A 710 -15.84 8.08 8.85
C LEU A 710 -14.93 6.84 8.94
N ASP A 711 -15.35 5.74 8.30
CA ASP A 711 -14.54 4.52 8.13
C ASP A 711 -13.18 4.84 7.48
N PRO A 712 -12.03 4.58 8.16
CA PRO A 712 -10.69 4.78 7.60
C PRO A 712 -10.45 4.12 6.24
N ARG A 713 -11.17 3.02 5.92
CA ARG A 713 -11.09 2.33 4.63
C ARG A 713 -11.67 3.15 3.47
N LEU A 714 -12.44 4.21 3.73
CA LEU A 714 -13.13 5.01 2.72
C LEU A 714 -12.52 6.42 2.57
N LEU A 715 -11.62 6.80 3.48
CA LEU A 715 -11.08 8.16 3.62
C LEU A 715 -10.30 8.63 2.38
N VAL A 716 -9.57 7.73 1.72
CA VAL A 716 -8.90 7.96 0.43
C VAL A 716 -9.92 8.36 -0.65
N TRP A 717 -10.98 7.57 -0.81
CA TRP A 717 -12.02 7.86 -1.82
C TRP A 717 -12.76 9.17 -1.52
N LYS A 718 -13.04 9.44 -0.23
CA LYS A 718 -13.61 10.73 0.21
C LYS A 718 -12.70 11.91 -0.08
N GLY A 719 -11.38 11.75 0.05
CA GLY A 719 -10.38 12.69 -0.44
C GLY A 719 -10.55 13.04 -1.92
N GLY A 720 -10.66 12.03 -2.77
CA GLY A 720 -10.93 12.22 -4.20
C GLY A 720 -12.25 12.94 -4.48
N SER A 721 -13.31 12.65 -3.71
CA SER A 721 -14.60 13.35 -3.79
C SER A 721 -14.48 14.83 -3.41
N VAL A 722 -13.75 15.17 -2.34
CA VAL A 722 -13.46 16.57 -1.98
C VAL A 722 -12.62 17.25 -3.07
N MET A 723 -11.60 16.58 -3.60
CA MET A 723 -10.75 17.12 -4.67
C MET A 723 -11.52 17.43 -5.96
N SER A 724 -12.63 16.73 -6.25
CA SER A 724 -13.45 17.04 -7.43
C SER A 724 -14.13 18.42 -7.38
N LYS A 725 -14.24 19.01 -6.18
CA LYS A 725 -14.96 20.26 -5.93
C LYS A 725 -14.01 21.49 -5.90
N LEU A 726 -12.73 21.30 -6.26
CA LEU A 726 -11.69 22.33 -6.11
C LEU A 726 -11.37 23.03 -7.43
N GLU A 727 -11.72 24.32 -7.52
CA GLU A 727 -11.51 25.15 -8.71
C GLU A 727 -10.06 25.15 -9.20
N ILE A 728 -9.09 25.19 -8.29
CA ILE A 728 -7.66 25.19 -8.58
C ILE A 728 -7.19 23.95 -9.37
N LEU A 729 -7.92 22.82 -9.28
CA LEU A 729 -7.59 21.60 -10.01
C LEU A 729 -8.16 21.60 -11.44
N ASN A 730 -8.90 22.63 -11.87
CA ASN A 730 -9.49 22.68 -13.22
C ASN A 730 -8.45 22.65 -14.36
N GLU A 731 -7.25 23.18 -14.16
CA GLU A 731 -6.17 23.13 -15.16
C GLU A 731 -5.46 21.77 -15.19
N SER A 732 -5.44 21.04 -14.07
CA SER A 732 -4.76 19.74 -13.92
C SER A 732 -5.45 18.56 -14.62
N TRP A 733 -6.66 18.73 -15.15
CA TRP A 733 -7.35 17.64 -15.87
C TRP A 733 -6.75 17.41 -17.26
N ILE A 734 -6.46 16.15 -17.57
CA ILE A 734 -5.93 15.68 -18.85
C ILE A 734 -7.08 15.12 -19.69
N ASN A 735 -7.26 15.62 -20.93
CA ASN A 735 -8.27 15.07 -21.85
C ASN A 735 -7.65 14.15 -22.92
N SER A 736 -8.46 13.34 -23.61
CA SER A 736 -7.94 12.33 -24.56
C SER A 736 -7.11 12.94 -25.70
N ARG A 737 -7.46 14.14 -26.18
CA ARG A 737 -6.71 14.82 -27.24
C ARG A 737 -5.33 15.26 -26.75
N GLU A 738 -5.23 15.82 -25.54
CA GLU A 738 -3.93 16.13 -24.92
C GLU A 738 -3.09 14.85 -24.75
N TRP A 739 -3.71 13.75 -24.34
CA TRP A 739 -3.04 12.46 -24.19
C TRP A 739 -2.62 11.82 -25.52
N GLU A 740 -3.24 12.20 -26.65
CA GLU A 740 -2.82 11.82 -28.00
C GLU A 740 -1.70 12.71 -28.55
N GLU A 741 -1.74 14.02 -28.28
CA GLU A 741 -0.73 14.99 -28.75
C GLU A 741 0.57 14.99 -27.92
N LEU A 742 0.49 14.72 -26.61
CA LEU A 742 1.60 14.88 -25.65
C LEU A 742 1.93 13.61 -24.86
N GLY A 743 0.96 12.71 -24.64
CA GLY A 743 1.12 11.49 -23.84
C GLY A 743 1.64 11.77 -22.43
N VAL A 744 2.65 11.00 -21.99
CA VAL A 744 3.31 11.11 -20.66
C VAL A 744 3.71 12.56 -20.29
N ARG A 745 3.99 13.43 -21.28
CA ARG A 745 4.34 14.84 -21.01
C ARG A 745 3.23 15.61 -20.30
N CYS A 746 1.96 15.24 -20.49
CA CYS A 746 0.84 15.78 -19.72
C CYS A 746 1.05 15.62 -18.21
N LEU A 747 1.69 14.56 -17.75
CA LEU A 747 1.88 14.29 -16.31
C LEU A 747 2.84 15.29 -15.69
N ARG A 748 4.01 15.48 -16.32
CA ARG A 748 4.99 16.51 -15.95
C ARG A 748 4.44 17.95 -15.97
N GLU A 749 3.39 18.20 -16.76
CA GLU A 749 2.83 19.55 -16.98
C GLU A 749 1.52 19.82 -16.22
N LYS A 750 0.79 18.78 -15.78
CA LYS A 750 -0.52 18.90 -15.10
C LYS A 750 -0.68 18.13 -13.79
N ALA A 751 0.16 17.15 -13.48
CA ALA A 751 0.08 16.43 -12.21
C ALA A 751 0.33 17.37 -11.03
N PHE A 752 -0.35 17.12 -9.90
CA PHE A 752 -0.20 17.93 -8.68
C PHE A 752 1.01 17.50 -7.82
N PHE A 753 1.94 16.76 -8.41
CA PHE A 753 3.13 16.19 -7.79
C PHE A 753 4.23 16.06 -8.85
N ILE A 754 5.48 15.94 -8.42
CA ILE A 754 6.62 15.72 -9.32
C ILE A 754 6.48 14.32 -9.96
N TRP A 755 6.46 14.30 -11.29
CA TRP A 755 6.27 13.10 -12.14
C TRP A 755 7.58 12.55 -12.67
#